data_AF-A0A3M7BR36-F1
#
_entry.id   AF-A0A3M7BR36-F1
#
_cell.length_a   1.000
_cell.length_b   1.000
_cell.length_c   1.000
_cell.angle_alpha   90.00
_cell.angle_beta   90.00
_cell.angle_gamma   90.00
#
_symmetry.space_group_name_H-M   'P 1'
#
loop_
_entity.id
_entity.type
_entity.pdbx_description
1 polymer ?
#
loop_
_entity_poly.entity_id
_entity_poly.type
_entity_poly.pdbx_seq_one_letter_code
_entity_poly.pdbx_strand_id
1 'polypeptide(L)'
;MTGYQFGLRLKEYLEQPGNLAKYGLEDIASNDKQSAKAGATDKSKTVGGLHKIEANPEKSKHLETTTMRILGLDIDLVNLRKETYSEDSRNPQMEFGTPEEDAMRRDATVNAMFYKVNTQTIEDFTSRGFDDMAAKIIRTPLEPYQTFKDDPLRVLRLIRFASRLGYSIDKEALVAMRDQDIKDALRRKISRERVGVEMEKALRGPDPHEALKLVYSLELYETIFSDPTMELAKHYTPDCEGWELCIDRLRDILSEETPLAELLVRDKEERFMAYQLAAMVPYRDAPQPSAPPGRKPPPPVAAIVAREGVKATNKVSDTVAFAVKTQEEVSSLVDQFNERKRRPEKPFEGDDATARDVLGMAIRRWGTSWRSLVMYSFLVDTVSHPESTEAVERNYTSFLQHLKTISVLDAYSLKPLLDGKALAKALNTPPGPWMKDALDVVMAYQLRNPDTTDTDAAIEAVKQKRGELPSALVRHFLKLTIRPLFQKTKPKNVTEAGRKREGEQLPPKLSMQSTSEENTKPWKSSHQTHALSLLEWVVSALHEQTGLIEEVWHLVIPPILTMIDDWEVKYKVLGANLSSNILQITPPILLERTGLGEVFEEALVPCLSYLPTITPEDEAIELLDDVYPALLALSRTRYPKNIPKESRRDAAEMERQRTKFLDMILRKGVFYGSEHCGLQYPRLQGVTFRYAVPLLNEMGIKSVKHLKYTLPMLNSILSPSFIAMPPETLCSATKAVQAVIVNGWPRMSEHRGEVLKGITMCWINVEGMSDEATRVLKRELKTAVEILRAALEDQADFDEETKVLMDADTRLEGLFKA
;
A
#
# COMPACT_ATOMS: atom_id res chain seq x y z
N MET A 1 -22.01 -55.25 -32.44
CA MET A 1 -22.33 -53.89 -32.90
C MET A 1 -21.86 -52.93 -31.83
N THR A 2 -20.99 -51.97 -32.15
CA THR A 2 -20.48 -51.00 -31.17
C THR A 2 -21.54 -49.93 -30.86
N GLY A 3 -21.41 -49.22 -29.72
CA GLY A 3 -22.27 -48.08 -29.39
C GLY A 3 -22.37 -47.03 -30.51
N TYR A 4 -21.27 -46.77 -31.23
CA TYR A 4 -21.26 -45.89 -32.41
C TYR A 4 -22.08 -46.43 -33.57
N GLN A 5 -21.92 -47.72 -33.89
CA GLN A 5 -22.70 -48.38 -34.93
C GLN A 5 -24.19 -48.42 -34.57
N PHE A 6 -24.52 -48.66 -33.29
CA PHE A 6 -25.88 -48.61 -32.80
C PHE A 6 -26.46 -47.19 -32.91
N GLY A 7 -25.71 -46.17 -32.52
CA GLY A 7 -26.12 -44.76 -32.66
C GLY A 7 -26.36 -44.35 -34.11
N LEU A 8 -25.52 -44.80 -35.05
CA LEU A 8 -25.74 -44.61 -36.49
C LEU A 8 -27.03 -45.28 -36.97
N ARG A 9 -27.24 -46.56 -36.61
CA ARG A 9 -28.47 -47.29 -36.97
C ARG A 9 -29.73 -46.68 -36.36
N LEU A 10 -29.63 -46.17 -35.13
CA LEU A 10 -30.72 -45.49 -34.45
C LEU A 10 -31.05 -44.16 -35.12
N LYS A 11 -30.03 -43.41 -35.53
CA LYS A 11 -30.19 -42.19 -36.34
C LYS A 11 -30.86 -42.51 -37.67
N GLU A 12 -30.35 -43.49 -38.42
CA GLU A 12 -30.95 -43.96 -39.68
C GLU A 12 -32.42 -44.37 -39.50
N TYR A 13 -32.73 -45.09 -38.41
CA TYR A 13 -34.09 -45.53 -38.09
C TYR A 13 -35.04 -44.36 -37.81
N LEU A 14 -34.60 -43.36 -37.04
CA LEU A 14 -35.39 -42.18 -36.72
C LEU A 14 -35.56 -41.23 -37.92
N GLU A 15 -34.67 -41.28 -38.91
CA GLU A 15 -34.74 -40.49 -40.15
C GLU A 15 -35.69 -41.08 -41.20
N GLN A 16 -36.14 -42.33 -41.03
CA GLN A 16 -37.11 -42.93 -41.94
C GLN A 16 -38.49 -42.24 -41.81
N PRO A 17 -39.12 -41.86 -42.94
CA PRO A 17 -40.44 -41.22 -42.92
C PRO A 17 -41.49 -42.03 -42.15
N GLY A 18 -42.23 -41.37 -41.24
CA GLY A 18 -43.28 -41.98 -40.44
C GLY A 18 -42.84 -42.63 -39.11
N ASN A 19 -41.54 -42.92 -38.92
CA ASN A 19 -41.06 -43.47 -37.64
C ASN A 19 -41.13 -42.46 -36.49
N LEU A 20 -40.92 -41.17 -36.74
CA LEU A 20 -41.10 -40.13 -35.73
C LEU A 20 -42.58 -40.01 -35.31
N ALA A 21 -43.50 -40.05 -36.26
CA ALA A 21 -44.94 -40.02 -36.04
C ALA A 21 -45.41 -41.18 -35.16
N LYS A 22 -44.88 -42.39 -35.43
CA LYS A 22 -45.19 -43.63 -34.69
C LYS A 22 -44.94 -43.51 -33.17
N TYR A 23 -43.99 -42.66 -32.77
CA TYR A 23 -43.65 -42.44 -31.37
C TYR A 23 -44.14 -41.08 -30.83
N GLY A 24 -44.96 -40.36 -31.60
CA GLY A 24 -45.51 -39.04 -31.20
C GLY A 24 -44.47 -37.93 -31.16
N LEU A 25 -43.45 -37.97 -32.02
CA LEU A 25 -42.25 -37.13 -31.94
C LEU A 25 -42.21 -35.95 -32.93
N GLU A 26 -43.32 -35.65 -33.61
CA GLU A 26 -43.39 -34.61 -34.65
C GLU A 26 -43.26 -33.18 -34.09
N ASP A 27 -43.75 -32.93 -32.87
CA ASP A 27 -43.75 -31.61 -32.23
C ASP A 27 -42.39 -31.21 -31.62
N ILE A 28 -41.54 -32.20 -31.30
CA ILE A 28 -40.17 -31.96 -30.77
C ILE A 28 -39.21 -31.55 -31.90
N ALA A 29 -39.50 -31.95 -33.15
CA ALA A 29 -38.72 -31.57 -34.32
C ALA A 29 -38.99 -30.12 -34.78
N SER A 30 -40.12 -29.53 -34.39
CA SER A 30 -40.59 -28.23 -34.89
C SER A 30 -40.32 -27.06 -33.93
N ASN A 31 -40.04 -27.32 -32.65
CA ASN A 31 -39.73 -26.31 -31.64
C ASN A 31 -38.28 -26.38 -31.17
N ASP A 32 -37.36 -25.67 -31.84
CA ASP A 32 -36.26 -25.00 -31.13
C ASP A 32 -35.52 -23.96 -31.98
N LYS A 33 -35.22 -22.81 -31.36
CA LYS A 33 -34.42 -21.68 -31.87
C LYS A 33 -32.94 -22.04 -32.17
N GLN A 34 -32.62 -23.29 -32.47
CA GLN A 34 -31.28 -23.78 -32.82
C GLN A 34 -31.02 -23.87 -34.33
N SER A 35 -31.94 -23.37 -35.17
CA SER A 35 -31.87 -23.43 -36.64
C SER A 35 -30.73 -22.62 -37.29
N ALA A 36 -29.90 -21.89 -36.53
CA ALA A 36 -28.96 -20.90 -37.09
C ALA A 36 -27.45 -21.24 -37.02
N LYS A 37 -27.03 -22.43 -36.53
CA LYS A 37 -25.60 -22.78 -36.40
C LYS A 37 -25.20 -24.17 -36.95
N ALA A 38 -25.81 -24.60 -38.05
CA ALA A 38 -25.39 -25.79 -38.79
C ALA A 38 -24.77 -25.38 -40.14
N GLY A 39 -23.58 -24.80 -40.09
CA GLY A 39 -22.68 -24.72 -41.24
C GLY A 39 -21.67 -25.86 -41.19
N ALA A 40 -21.58 -26.63 -42.29
CA ALA A 40 -20.55 -27.62 -42.61
C ALA A 40 -20.27 -28.73 -41.58
N THR A 41 -21.03 -29.82 -41.66
CA THR A 41 -20.68 -31.24 -41.39
C THR A 41 -21.98 -32.04 -41.19
N ASP A 42 -22.02 -33.30 -41.63
CA ASP A 42 -23.10 -34.34 -41.65
C ASP A 42 -24.17 -34.36 -40.52
N LYS A 43 -24.85 -33.23 -40.31
CA LYS A 43 -25.90 -33.04 -39.30
C LYS A 43 -27.27 -33.12 -39.97
N SER A 44 -27.98 -34.19 -39.69
CA SER A 44 -29.41 -34.30 -39.94
C SER A 44 -30.17 -33.31 -39.05
N LYS A 45 -31.28 -32.77 -39.56
CA LYS A 45 -32.06 -31.70 -38.93
C LYS A 45 -32.96 -32.16 -37.78
N THR A 46 -33.09 -33.48 -37.56
CA THR A 46 -34.17 -34.05 -36.71
C THR A 46 -33.65 -34.89 -35.53
N VAL A 47 -32.40 -35.38 -35.62
CA VAL A 47 -31.69 -36.08 -34.54
C VAL A 47 -30.41 -35.27 -34.30
N GLY A 48 -30.17 -34.83 -33.06
CA GLY A 48 -28.96 -34.06 -32.74
C GLY A 48 -27.70 -34.77 -33.25
N GLY A 49 -26.68 -34.01 -33.66
CA GLY A 49 -25.46 -34.57 -34.24
C GLY A 49 -24.90 -35.72 -33.39
N LEU A 50 -24.55 -36.83 -34.05
CA LEU A 50 -23.90 -37.96 -33.40
C LEU A 50 -22.47 -37.55 -33.05
N HIS A 51 -22.16 -37.39 -31.77
CA HIS A 51 -20.85 -36.96 -31.32
C HIS A 51 -20.07 -38.17 -30.81
N LYS A 52 -19.15 -38.65 -31.66
CA LYS A 52 -18.20 -39.69 -31.27
C LYS A 52 -17.12 -39.08 -30.38
N ILE A 53 -17.06 -39.50 -29.12
CA ILE A 53 -15.93 -39.20 -28.25
C ILE A 53 -14.93 -40.34 -28.44
N GLU A 54 -13.85 -40.05 -29.15
CA GLU A 54 -12.78 -41.02 -29.38
C GLU A 54 -12.12 -41.46 -28.07
N ALA A 55 -11.61 -42.68 -28.05
CA ALA A 55 -10.85 -43.19 -26.93
C ALA A 55 -9.61 -42.31 -26.70
N ASN A 56 -9.52 -41.72 -25.51
CA ASN A 56 -8.36 -40.96 -25.05
C ASN A 56 -7.81 -41.62 -23.76
N PRO A 57 -6.79 -42.49 -23.89
CA PRO A 57 -6.17 -43.19 -22.77
C PRO A 57 -5.60 -42.26 -21.69
N GLU A 58 -5.09 -41.08 -22.07
CA GLU A 58 -4.52 -40.10 -21.14
C GLU A 58 -5.59 -39.43 -20.25
N LYS A 59 -6.85 -39.41 -20.70
CA LYS A 59 -8.00 -38.95 -19.91
C LYS A 59 -8.80 -40.10 -19.26
N SER A 60 -8.23 -41.30 -19.21
CA SER A 60 -8.89 -42.54 -18.75
C SER A 60 -10.20 -42.86 -19.51
N LYS A 61 -10.32 -42.44 -20.78
CA LYS A 61 -11.46 -42.76 -21.66
C LYS A 61 -11.04 -43.82 -22.67
N HIS A 62 -11.10 -45.10 -22.32
CA HIS A 62 -10.55 -46.19 -23.16
C HIS A 62 -11.55 -46.86 -24.12
N LEU A 63 -12.84 -46.51 -24.04
CA LEU A 63 -13.86 -46.94 -25.01
C LEU A 63 -14.38 -45.74 -25.77
N GLU A 64 -14.63 -45.97 -27.06
CA GLU A 64 -15.46 -45.08 -27.86
C GLU A 64 -16.84 -44.97 -27.20
N THR A 65 -17.10 -43.82 -26.61
CA THR A 65 -18.43 -43.49 -26.08
C THR A 65 -19.10 -42.63 -27.13
N THR A 66 -20.27 -43.07 -27.58
CA THR A 66 -21.06 -42.28 -28.52
C THR A 66 -22.15 -41.58 -27.75
N THR A 67 -22.02 -40.27 -27.65
CA THR A 67 -23.06 -39.43 -27.04
C THR A 67 -23.93 -38.89 -28.18
N MET A 68 -25.23 -39.00 -28.03
CA MET A 68 -26.18 -38.42 -28.98
C MET A 68 -27.38 -37.83 -28.25
N ARG A 69 -27.96 -36.80 -28.83
CA ARG A 69 -29.13 -36.14 -28.25
C ARG A 69 -30.40 -36.62 -28.94
N ILE A 70 -31.24 -37.31 -28.18
CA ILE A 70 -32.52 -37.87 -28.65
C ILE A 70 -33.62 -37.33 -27.75
N LEU A 71 -34.67 -36.75 -28.33
CA LEU A 71 -35.81 -36.16 -27.58
C LEU A 71 -35.39 -35.08 -26.57
N GLY A 72 -34.36 -34.30 -26.90
CA GLY A 72 -33.80 -33.30 -25.98
C GLY A 72 -32.97 -33.88 -24.83
N LEU A 73 -32.89 -35.21 -24.69
CA LEU A 73 -32.10 -35.93 -23.68
C LEU A 73 -30.73 -36.33 -24.24
N ASP A 74 -29.70 -36.21 -23.41
CA ASP A 74 -28.35 -36.70 -23.73
C ASP A 74 -28.27 -38.19 -23.41
N ILE A 75 -27.92 -39.00 -24.41
CA ILE A 75 -27.82 -40.45 -24.30
C ILE A 75 -26.38 -40.88 -24.59
N ASP A 76 -25.78 -41.58 -23.63
CA ASP A 76 -24.47 -42.20 -23.77
C ASP A 76 -24.62 -43.68 -24.16
N LEU A 77 -24.13 -44.03 -25.34
CA LEU A 77 -24.10 -45.40 -25.85
C LEU A 77 -22.73 -46.00 -25.59
N VAL A 78 -22.67 -46.94 -24.65
CA VAL A 78 -21.46 -47.63 -24.22
C VAL A 78 -21.60 -49.14 -24.39
N ASN A 79 -20.50 -49.80 -24.77
CA ASN A 79 -20.46 -51.25 -24.78
C ASN A 79 -20.23 -51.79 -23.35
N LEU A 80 -20.79 -52.96 -23.07
CA LEU A 80 -20.46 -53.73 -21.88
C LEU A 80 -18.99 -54.12 -21.90
N ARG A 81 -18.33 -54.02 -20.75
CA ARG A 81 -16.90 -54.25 -20.68
C ARG A 81 -16.48 -54.97 -19.41
N LYS A 82 -15.40 -55.72 -19.55
CA LYS A 82 -14.60 -56.29 -18.49
C LYS A 82 -13.34 -55.46 -18.33
N GLU A 83 -12.93 -55.21 -17.09
CA GLU A 83 -11.74 -54.43 -16.76
C GLU A 83 -10.76 -55.30 -15.99
N THR A 84 -9.51 -55.36 -16.46
CA THR A 84 -8.41 -56.02 -15.75
C THR A 84 -7.40 -54.96 -15.32
N TYR A 85 -7.17 -54.86 -14.02
CA TYR A 85 -6.30 -53.85 -13.43
C TYR A 85 -4.87 -54.41 -13.24
N SER A 86 -3.84 -53.59 -13.46
CA SER A 86 -2.47 -53.91 -13.06
C SER A 86 -2.10 -53.15 -11.80
N GLU A 87 -1.14 -53.67 -11.01
CA GLU A 87 -0.81 -53.07 -9.71
C GLU A 87 -0.35 -51.61 -9.82
N ASP A 88 0.37 -51.27 -10.89
CA ASP A 88 0.99 -49.96 -11.09
C ASP A 88 0.18 -48.98 -11.95
N SER A 89 -0.83 -49.44 -12.70
CA SER A 89 -1.63 -48.57 -13.60
C SER A 89 -3.04 -48.39 -13.07
N ARG A 90 -3.49 -47.14 -13.05
CA ARG A 90 -4.91 -46.79 -12.83
C ARG A 90 -5.79 -47.21 -14.01
N ASN A 91 -5.22 -47.27 -15.22
CA ASN A 91 -5.97 -47.54 -16.43
C ASN A 91 -6.04 -49.06 -16.63
N PRO A 92 -7.23 -49.69 -16.53
CA PRO A 92 -7.37 -51.12 -16.75
C PRO A 92 -7.26 -51.45 -18.24
N GLN A 93 -6.84 -52.67 -18.54
CA GLN A 93 -7.07 -53.28 -19.86
C GLN A 93 -8.56 -53.58 -19.98
N MET A 94 -9.18 -53.12 -21.07
CA MET A 94 -10.61 -53.23 -21.30
C MET A 94 -10.92 -54.20 -22.42
N GLU A 95 -11.80 -55.16 -22.14
CA GLU A 95 -12.31 -56.15 -23.10
C GLU A 95 -13.83 -56.08 -23.16
N PHE A 96 -14.43 -56.61 -24.23
CA PHE A 96 -15.89 -56.78 -24.27
C PHE A 96 -16.33 -57.77 -23.19
N GLY A 97 -17.25 -57.34 -22.34
CA GLY A 97 -17.72 -58.13 -21.19
C GLY A 97 -19.19 -58.49 -21.30
N THR A 98 -19.60 -59.46 -20.49
CA THR A 98 -21.01 -59.78 -20.23
C THR A 98 -21.68 -58.70 -19.35
N PRO A 99 -23.03 -58.63 -19.29
CA PRO A 99 -23.72 -57.73 -18.37
C PRO A 99 -23.32 -57.94 -16.91
N GLU A 100 -23.12 -59.19 -16.51
CA GLU A 100 -22.67 -59.56 -15.15
C GLU A 100 -21.25 -59.05 -14.87
N GLU A 101 -20.30 -59.27 -15.79
CA GLU A 101 -18.94 -58.74 -15.63
C GLU A 101 -18.91 -57.20 -15.60
N ASP A 102 -19.77 -56.53 -16.36
CA ASP A 102 -19.92 -55.07 -16.31
C ASP A 102 -20.57 -54.59 -15.00
N ALA A 103 -21.50 -55.36 -14.44
CA ALA A 103 -22.14 -55.09 -13.15
C ALA A 103 -21.12 -55.17 -12.01
N MET A 104 -20.36 -56.26 -11.95
CA MET A 104 -19.45 -56.56 -10.84
C MET A 104 -18.29 -55.58 -10.72
N ARG A 105 -17.86 -54.97 -11.83
CA ARG A 105 -16.81 -53.95 -11.82
C ARG A 105 -17.30 -52.55 -11.46
N ARG A 106 -18.57 -52.34 -11.11
CA ARG A 106 -19.10 -51.00 -10.77
C ARG A 106 -18.79 -50.61 -9.32
N ASP A 107 -19.09 -49.36 -9.00
CA ASP A 107 -18.80 -48.79 -7.69
C ASP A 107 -19.71 -49.31 -6.58
N ALA A 108 -21.02 -49.43 -6.84
CA ALA A 108 -22.00 -49.87 -5.86
C ALA A 108 -23.06 -50.80 -6.48
N THR A 109 -23.58 -51.74 -5.70
CA THR A 109 -24.67 -52.66 -6.07
C THR A 109 -25.90 -51.91 -6.59
N VAL A 110 -26.29 -50.84 -5.92
CA VAL A 110 -27.41 -49.97 -6.32
C VAL A 110 -27.19 -49.26 -7.67
N ASN A 111 -25.94 -49.09 -8.12
CA ASN A 111 -25.59 -48.50 -9.42
C ASN A 111 -25.25 -49.57 -10.49
N ALA A 112 -25.34 -50.85 -10.13
CA ALA A 112 -24.99 -51.99 -10.95
C ALA A 112 -26.22 -52.73 -11.52
N MET A 113 -27.42 -52.17 -11.35
CA MET A 113 -28.65 -52.69 -11.94
C MET A 113 -28.83 -52.18 -13.38
N PHE A 114 -29.37 -53.04 -14.23
CA PHE A 114 -29.62 -52.75 -15.64
C PHE A 114 -31.11 -52.75 -15.94
N TYR A 115 -31.57 -51.83 -16.78
CA TYR A 115 -32.93 -51.86 -17.32
C TYR A 115 -32.89 -52.44 -18.73
N LYS A 116 -33.52 -53.60 -18.91
CA LYS A 116 -33.55 -54.29 -20.20
C LYS A 116 -34.69 -53.76 -21.06
N VAL A 117 -34.33 -52.91 -22.02
CA VAL A 117 -35.28 -52.18 -22.88
C VAL A 117 -36.25 -53.11 -23.62
N ASN A 118 -35.79 -54.30 -24.04
CA ASN A 118 -36.61 -55.24 -24.83
C ASN A 118 -37.72 -55.90 -24.01
N THR A 119 -37.46 -56.23 -22.75
CA THR A 119 -38.40 -56.94 -21.86
C THR A 119 -39.04 -56.02 -20.83
N GLN A 120 -38.57 -54.78 -20.71
CA GLN A 120 -39.02 -53.80 -19.72
C GLN A 120 -38.86 -54.28 -18.27
N THR A 121 -37.81 -55.06 -18.03
CA THR A 121 -37.48 -55.63 -16.72
C THR A 121 -36.16 -55.06 -16.21
N ILE A 122 -36.01 -54.96 -14.90
CA ILE A 122 -34.74 -54.64 -14.25
C ILE A 122 -33.99 -55.95 -13.97
N GLU A 123 -32.73 -56.01 -14.37
CA GLU A 123 -31.81 -57.11 -14.11
C GLU A 123 -30.78 -56.67 -13.06
N ASP A 124 -30.72 -57.39 -11.94
CA ASP A 124 -29.73 -57.19 -10.87
C ASP A 124 -28.79 -58.39 -10.80
N PHE A 125 -27.64 -58.27 -11.46
CA PHE A 125 -26.61 -59.31 -11.48
C PHE A 125 -25.83 -59.39 -10.16
N THR A 126 -25.91 -58.39 -9.29
CA THR A 126 -25.28 -58.43 -7.96
C THR A 126 -26.12 -59.21 -6.94
N SER A 127 -27.37 -59.52 -7.28
CA SER A 127 -28.38 -60.15 -6.41
C SER A 127 -28.63 -59.40 -5.09
N ARG A 128 -28.18 -58.15 -4.96
CA ARG A 128 -28.29 -57.34 -3.74
C ARG A 128 -28.71 -55.89 -4.01
N GLY A 129 -28.72 -55.44 -5.26
CA GLY A 129 -29.04 -54.06 -5.63
C GLY A 129 -30.44 -53.64 -5.17
N PHE A 130 -31.45 -54.50 -5.30
CA PHE A 130 -32.80 -54.22 -4.79
C PHE A 130 -32.85 -54.16 -3.26
N ASP A 131 -32.25 -55.15 -2.58
CA ASP A 131 -32.26 -55.24 -1.12
C ASP A 131 -31.48 -54.08 -0.49
N ASP A 132 -30.32 -53.75 -1.05
CA ASP A 132 -29.48 -52.63 -0.61
C ASP A 132 -30.17 -51.28 -0.89
N MET A 133 -30.87 -51.16 -2.03
CA MET A 133 -31.66 -49.96 -2.31
C MET A 133 -32.81 -49.79 -1.31
N ALA A 134 -33.51 -50.86 -0.95
CA ALA A 134 -34.58 -50.85 0.05
C ALA A 134 -34.04 -50.57 1.46
N ALA A 135 -32.88 -51.13 1.81
CA ALA A 135 -32.20 -50.94 3.08
C ALA A 135 -31.43 -49.61 3.19
N LYS A 136 -31.34 -48.83 2.10
CA LYS A 136 -30.53 -47.62 1.97
C LYS A 136 -29.05 -47.84 2.28
N ILE A 137 -28.48 -48.91 1.73
CA ILE A 137 -27.08 -49.30 1.89
C ILE A 137 -26.32 -49.09 0.58
N ILE A 138 -25.11 -48.55 0.67
CA ILE A 138 -24.15 -48.51 -0.42
C ILE A 138 -23.10 -49.59 -0.17
N ARG A 139 -23.17 -50.65 -0.95
CA ARG A 139 -22.23 -51.79 -0.91
C ARG A 139 -21.52 -51.94 -2.24
N THR A 140 -20.25 -52.33 -2.23
CA THR A 140 -19.51 -52.69 -3.44
C THR A 140 -19.97 -54.06 -3.98
N PRO A 141 -20.07 -54.28 -5.31
CA PRO A 141 -20.44 -55.58 -5.85
C PRO A 141 -19.44 -56.70 -5.54
N LEU A 142 -18.15 -56.36 -5.51
CA LEU A 142 -17.04 -57.23 -5.13
C LEU A 142 -16.50 -56.86 -3.75
N GLU A 143 -15.51 -57.64 -3.29
CA GLU A 143 -14.79 -57.38 -2.05
C GLU A 143 -14.28 -55.92 -2.02
N PRO A 144 -14.57 -55.14 -0.95
CA PRO A 144 -14.31 -53.71 -0.93
C PRO A 144 -12.83 -53.32 -1.05
N TYR A 145 -11.91 -54.05 -0.41
CA TYR A 145 -10.49 -53.75 -0.48
C TYR A 145 -9.98 -53.83 -1.92
N GLN A 146 -10.26 -54.93 -2.62
CA GLN A 146 -9.90 -55.09 -4.03
C GLN A 146 -10.57 -54.02 -4.90
N THR A 147 -11.85 -53.74 -4.66
CA THR A 147 -12.62 -52.71 -5.39
C THR A 147 -11.95 -51.33 -5.30
N PHE A 148 -11.46 -50.95 -4.12
CA PHE A 148 -10.78 -49.67 -3.93
C PHE A 148 -9.32 -49.70 -4.35
N LYS A 149 -8.63 -50.85 -4.29
CA LYS A 149 -7.26 -51.01 -4.80
C LYS A 149 -7.20 -50.87 -6.33
N ASP A 150 -8.24 -51.34 -7.01
CA ASP A 150 -8.41 -51.25 -8.47
C ASP A 150 -8.73 -49.83 -8.94
N ASP A 151 -9.77 -49.19 -8.37
CA ASP A 151 -10.08 -47.77 -8.62
C ASP A 151 -10.35 -47.02 -7.31
N PRO A 152 -9.31 -46.40 -6.72
CA PRO A 152 -9.43 -45.67 -5.46
C PRO A 152 -10.42 -44.50 -5.50
N LEU A 153 -10.78 -43.97 -6.68
CA LEU A 153 -11.78 -42.91 -6.77
C LEU A 153 -13.16 -43.35 -6.25
N ARG A 154 -13.43 -44.66 -6.25
CA ARG A 154 -14.69 -45.22 -5.75
C ARG A 154 -14.92 -44.85 -4.28
N VAL A 155 -13.88 -44.69 -3.48
CA VAL A 155 -13.98 -44.19 -2.09
C VAL A 155 -14.72 -42.85 -2.06
N LEU A 156 -14.26 -41.88 -2.84
CA LEU A 156 -14.88 -40.55 -2.90
C LEU A 156 -16.28 -40.58 -3.54
N ARG A 157 -16.50 -41.47 -4.52
CA ARG A 157 -17.82 -41.64 -5.13
C ARG A 157 -18.83 -42.19 -4.14
N LEU A 158 -18.45 -43.18 -3.33
CA LEU A 158 -19.30 -43.77 -2.30
C LEU A 158 -19.64 -42.74 -1.23
N ILE A 159 -18.67 -41.94 -0.77
CA ILE A 159 -18.92 -40.79 0.13
C ILE A 159 -19.92 -39.82 -0.51
N ARG A 160 -19.74 -39.46 -1.79
CA ARG A 160 -20.68 -38.59 -2.52
C ARG A 160 -22.08 -39.22 -2.64
N PHE A 161 -22.18 -40.52 -2.84
CA PHE A 161 -23.48 -41.19 -2.92
C PHE A 161 -24.17 -41.25 -1.57
N ALA A 162 -23.42 -41.51 -0.50
CA ALA A 162 -23.93 -41.52 0.87
C ALA A 162 -24.54 -40.14 1.21
N SER A 163 -23.80 -39.06 0.97
CA SER A 163 -24.29 -37.70 1.18
C SER A 163 -25.40 -37.28 0.22
N ARG A 164 -25.40 -37.78 -1.03
CA ARG A 164 -26.46 -37.43 -2.00
C ARG A 164 -27.78 -38.14 -1.73
N LEU A 165 -27.73 -39.40 -1.33
CA LEU A 165 -28.91 -40.26 -1.23
C LEU A 165 -29.41 -40.41 0.22
N GLY A 166 -28.58 -40.05 1.21
CA GLY A 166 -28.85 -40.34 2.63
C GLY A 166 -28.77 -41.83 2.92
N TYR A 167 -27.84 -42.53 2.27
CA TYR A 167 -27.61 -43.97 2.41
C TYR A 167 -26.37 -44.21 3.27
N SER A 168 -26.34 -45.31 4.02
CA SER A 168 -25.18 -45.71 4.81
C SER A 168 -24.23 -46.59 3.99
N ILE A 169 -22.93 -46.41 4.15
CA ILE A 169 -21.92 -47.26 3.52
C ILE A 169 -21.80 -48.58 4.30
N ASP A 170 -21.68 -49.70 3.60
CA ASP A 170 -21.49 -51.02 4.20
C ASP A 170 -20.26 -51.07 5.13
N LYS A 171 -20.34 -51.84 6.22
CA LYS A 171 -19.29 -51.91 7.25
C LYS A 171 -17.95 -52.39 6.71
N GLU A 172 -17.94 -53.39 5.82
CA GLU A 172 -16.70 -53.91 5.25
C GLU A 172 -16.05 -52.87 4.34
N ALA A 173 -16.88 -52.11 3.60
CA ALA A 173 -16.40 -51.00 2.79
C ALA A 173 -15.82 -49.86 3.65
N LEU A 174 -16.43 -49.51 4.78
CA LEU A 174 -15.88 -48.51 5.71
C LEU A 174 -14.50 -48.94 6.26
N VAL A 175 -14.33 -50.22 6.59
CA VAL A 175 -13.03 -50.76 7.04
C VAL A 175 -11.98 -50.64 5.93
N ALA A 176 -12.31 -51.06 4.70
CA ALA A 176 -11.39 -50.97 3.57
C ALA A 176 -11.04 -49.52 3.20
N MET A 177 -11.97 -48.56 3.36
CA MET A 177 -11.69 -47.14 3.11
C MET A 177 -10.70 -46.52 4.10
N ARG A 178 -10.60 -47.05 5.32
CA ARG A 178 -9.64 -46.61 6.35
C ARG A 178 -8.24 -47.21 6.18
N ASP A 179 -8.12 -48.25 5.36
CA ASP A 179 -6.86 -48.95 5.15
C ASP A 179 -5.79 -48.03 4.53
N GLN A 180 -4.56 -48.13 5.04
CA GLN A 180 -3.46 -47.23 4.63
C GLN A 180 -3.05 -47.45 3.18
N ASP A 181 -3.09 -48.69 2.67
CA ASP A 181 -2.76 -48.99 1.28
C ASP A 181 -3.76 -48.33 0.33
N ILE A 182 -5.04 -48.29 0.72
CA ILE A 182 -6.10 -47.65 -0.05
C ILE A 182 -5.95 -46.12 -0.04
N LYS A 183 -5.63 -45.53 1.12
CA LYS A 183 -5.30 -44.08 1.22
C LYS A 183 -4.12 -43.72 0.31
N ASP A 184 -3.07 -44.53 0.29
CA ASP A 184 -1.89 -44.30 -0.53
C ASP A 184 -2.13 -44.57 -2.02
N ALA A 185 -2.99 -45.54 -2.36
CA ALA A 185 -3.46 -45.76 -3.71
C ALA A 185 -4.28 -44.55 -4.21
N LEU A 186 -5.15 -43.99 -3.37
CA LEU A 186 -5.90 -42.76 -3.68
C LEU A 186 -4.97 -41.56 -3.88
N ARG A 187 -3.90 -41.44 -3.09
CA ARG A 187 -2.87 -40.41 -3.27
C ARG A 187 -2.15 -40.53 -4.61
N ARG A 188 -1.66 -41.72 -4.93
CA ARG A 188 -0.76 -41.97 -6.08
C ARG A 188 -1.49 -42.15 -7.41
N LYS A 189 -2.59 -42.91 -7.44
CA LYS A 189 -3.26 -43.31 -8.69
C LYS A 189 -4.28 -42.30 -9.20
N ILE A 190 -4.79 -41.41 -8.34
CA ILE A 190 -5.88 -40.50 -8.67
C ILE A 190 -5.39 -39.06 -8.76
N SER A 191 -5.63 -38.44 -9.92
CA SER A 191 -5.31 -37.02 -10.13
C SER A 191 -6.16 -36.11 -9.25
N ARG A 192 -5.60 -34.98 -8.85
CA ARG A 192 -6.28 -34.02 -7.97
C ARG A 192 -7.51 -33.38 -8.61
N GLU A 193 -7.56 -33.28 -9.93
CA GLU A 193 -8.74 -32.80 -10.65
C GLU A 193 -9.94 -33.73 -10.43
N ARG A 194 -9.71 -35.06 -10.41
CA ARG A 194 -10.78 -36.03 -10.19
C ARG A 194 -11.22 -36.08 -8.72
N VAL A 195 -10.27 -35.90 -7.79
CA VAL A 195 -10.60 -35.70 -6.36
C VAL A 195 -11.49 -34.47 -6.20
N GLY A 196 -11.07 -33.33 -6.78
CA GLY A 196 -11.79 -32.07 -6.77
C GLY A 196 -13.21 -32.18 -7.30
N VAL A 197 -13.41 -32.83 -8.45
CA VAL A 197 -14.74 -33.00 -9.05
C VAL A 197 -15.69 -33.81 -8.17
N GLU A 198 -15.22 -34.89 -7.53
CA GLU A 198 -16.08 -35.68 -6.64
C GLU A 198 -16.40 -34.90 -5.35
N MET A 199 -15.41 -34.20 -4.78
CA MET A 199 -15.61 -33.36 -3.60
C MET A 199 -16.54 -32.18 -3.89
N GLU A 200 -16.37 -31.47 -5.01
CA GLU A 200 -17.25 -30.38 -5.40
C GLU A 200 -18.70 -30.87 -5.55
N LYS A 201 -18.92 -32.01 -6.21
CA LYS A 201 -20.26 -32.59 -6.33
C LYS A 201 -20.85 -33.03 -4.98
N ALA A 202 -20.03 -33.50 -4.06
CA ALA A 202 -20.46 -33.85 -2.71
C ALA A 202 -20.86 -32.59 -1.91
N LEU A 203 -20.03 -31.54 -1.96
CA LEU A 203 -20.26 -30.28 -1.24
C LEU A 203 -21.40 -29.44 -1.84
N ARG A 204 -21.69 -29.59 -3.13
CA ARG A 204 -22.88 -29.01 -3.79
C ARG A 204 -24.12 -29.89 -3.65
N GLY A 205 -23.95 -31.09 -3.09
CA GLY A 205 -25.02 -32.06 -2.89
C GLY A 205 -26.04 -31.62 -1.82
N PRO A 206 -27.05 -32.45 -1.57
CA PRO A 206 -28.06 -32.16 -0.56
C PRO A 206 -27.49 -32.16 0.87
N ASP A 207 -26.53 -33.06 1.17
CA ASP A 207 -25.92 -33.21 2.50
C ASP A 207 -24.38 -33.09 2.49
N PRO A 208 -23.83 -31.88 2.31
CA PRO A 208 -22.39 -31.65 2.37
C PRO A 208 -21.76 -31.95 3.74
N HIS A 209 -22.56 -31.94 4.81
CA HIS A 209 -22.14 -32.25 6.17
C HIS A 209 -21.73 -33.71 6.29
N GLU A 210 -22.60 -34.63 5.86
CA GLU A 210 -22.30 -36.06 5.90
C GLU A 210 -21.06 -36.40 5.05
N ALA A 211 -20.86 -35.71 3.92
CA ALA A 211 -19.66 -35.89 3.10
C ALA A 211 -18.36 -35.58 3.87
N LEU A 212 -18.30 -34.43 4.55
CA LEU A 212 -17.11 -34.05 5.32
C LEU A 212 -16.95 -34.88 6.60
N LYS A 213 -18.06 -35.28 7.23
CA LYS A 213 -18.06 -36.17 8.39
C LYS A 213 -17.50 -37.56 8.05
N LEU A 214 -17.87 -38.11 6.89
CA LEU A 214 -17.28 -39.35 6.38
C LEU A 214 -15.78 -39.17 6.09
N VAL A 215 -15.37 -38.04 5.52
CA VAL A 215 -13.94 -37.74 5.32
C VAL A 215 -13.17 -37.72 6.65
N TYR A 216 -13.73 -37.09 7.68
CA TYR A 216 -13.14 -37.06 9.02
C TYR A 216 -13.06 -38.47 9.64
N SER A 217 -14.20 -39.15 9.73
CA SER A 217 -14.30 -40.46 10.38
C SER A 217 -13.53 -41.57 9.66
N LEU A 218 -13.26 -41.43 8.36
CA LEU A 218 -12.44 -42.35 7.58
C LEU A 218 -10.95 -41.95 7.56
N GLU A 219 -10.58 -40.87 8.27
CA GLU A 219 -9.22 -40.32 8.31
C GLU A 219 -8.67 -40.03 6.90
N LEU A 220 -9.51 -39.48 6.04
CA LEU A 220 -9.20 -39.16 4.64
C LEU A 220 -8.80 -37.70 4.45
N TYR A 221 -8.78 -36.88 5.50
CA TYR A 221 -8.52 -35.44 5.40
C TYR A 221 -7.19 -35.15 4.68
N GLU A 222 -6.07 -35.65 5.19
CA GLU A 222 -4.74 -35.47 4.58
C GLU A 222 -4.57 -36.20 3.23
N THR A 223 -5.51 -37.07 2.86
CA THR A 223 -5.51 -37.76 1.57
C THR A 223 -6.17 -36.90 0.49
N ILE A 224 -7.14 -36.08 0.89
CA ILE A 224 -7.98 -35.25 0.01
C ILE A 224 -7.45 -33.81 -0.01
N PHE A 225 -7.30 -33.22 1.18
CA PHE A 225 -6.89 -31.83 1.39
C PHE A 225 -5.40 -31.77 1.71
N SER A 226 -4.57 -31.97 0.68
CA SER A 226 -3.12 -31.87 0.79
C SER A 226 -2.52 -31.32 -0.50
N ASP A 227 -1.45 -30.52 -0.41
CA ASP A 227 -0.73 -30.04 -1.60
C ASP A 227 0.12 -31.17 -2.20
N PRO A 228 -0.14 -31.65 -3.44
CA PRO A 228 0.68 -32.68 -4.07
C PRO A 228 2.02 -32.16 -4.63
N THR A 229 2.24 -30.84 -4.67
CA THR A 229 3.41 -30.22 -5.33
C THR A 229 4.64 -30.15 -4.43
N MET A 230 4.47 -30.43 -3.14
CA MET A 230 5.52 -30.42 -2.15
C MET A 230 5.88 -31.84 -1.70
N GLU A 231 7.10 -32.01 -1.20
CA GLU A 231 7.50 -33.25 -0.52
C GLU A 231 6.73 -33.37 0.79
N LEU A 232 6.23 -34.57 1.13
CA LEU A 232 5.46 -34.80 2.36
C LEU A 232 6.15 -34.27 3.63
N ALA A 233 7.49 -34.38 3.70
CA ALA A 233 8.28 -33.89 4.84
C ALA A 233 8.24 -32.36 5.03
N LYS A 234 7.79 -31.61 4.03
CA LYS A 234 7.65 -30.14 4.06
C LYS A 234 6.18 -29.71 4.21
N HIS A 235 5.25 -30.64 4.29
CA HIS A 235 3.85 -30.32 4.49
C HIS A 235 3.63 -29.75 5.88
N TYR A 236 2.80 -28.71 5.95
CA TYR A 236 2.19 -28.33 7.21
C TYR A 236 1.17 -29.40 7.59
N THR A 237 1.27 -29.93 8.82
CA THR A 237 0.31 -30.91 9.35
C THR A 237 -0.97 -30.17 9.74
N PRO A 238 -2.11 -30.47 9.08
CA PRO A 238 -3.37 -29.80 9.41
C PRO A 238 -3.87 -30.20 10.79
N ASP A 239 -4.31 -29.23 11.58
CA ASP A 239 -4.93 -29.50 12.87
C ASP A 239 -6.41 -29.84 12.71
N CYS A 240 -6.68 -31.14 12.68
CA CYS A 240 -8.03 -31.68 12.59
C CYS A 240 -8.73 -31.75 13.96
N GLU A 241 -8.08 -31.33 15.06
CA GLU A 241 -8.73 -31.21 16.36
C GLU A 241 -9.85 -30.15 16.27
N GLY A 242 -11.05 -30.52 16.75
CA GLY A 242 -12.24 -29.67 16.65
C GLY A 242 -12.83 -29.51 15.23
N TRP A 243 -12.31 -30.19 14.20
CA TRP A 243 -12.88 -30.07 12.85
C TRP A 243 -14.28 -30.70 12.74
N GLU A 244 -14.54 -31.81 13.43
CA GLU A 244 -15.89 -32.39 13.51
C GLU A 244 -16.88 -31.39 14.13
N LEU A 245 -16.49 -30.74 15.24
CA LEU A 245 -17.27 -29.67 15.87
C LEU A 245 -17.55 -28.53 14.89
N CYS A 246 -16.55 -28.10 14.11
CA CYS A 246 -16.72 -27.07 13.08
C CYS A 246 -17.80 -27.44 12.05
N ILE A 247 -17.74 -28.66 11.54
CA ILE A 247 -18.66 -29.16 10.50
C ILE A 247 -20.07 -29.32 11.08
N ASP A 248 -20.19 -29.89 12.28
CA ASP A 248 -21.46 -30.04 13.00
C ASP A 248 -22.11 -28.69 13.27
N ARG A 249 -21.35 -27.72 13.80
CA ARG A 249 -21.88 -26.38 14.06
C ARG A 249 -22.33 -25.68 12.79
N LEU A 250 -21.59 -25.79 11.68
CA LEU A 250 -22.02 -25.25 10.39
C LEU A 250 -23.34 -25.88 9.91
N ARG A 251 -23.53 -27.19 10.11
CA ARG A 251 -24.78 -27.86 9.77
C ARG A 251 -25.93 -27.40 10.66
N ASP A 252 -25.71 -27.28 11.96
CA ASP A 252 -26.73 -26.83 12.92
C ASP A 252 -27.25 -25.44 12.54
N ILE A 253 -26.36 -24.44 12.37
CA ILE A 253 -26.76 -23.07 12.03
C ILE A 253 -27.52 -22.97 10.70
N LEU A 254 -27.14 -23.80 9.71
CA LEU A 254 -27.79 -23.85 8.39
C LEU A 254 -29.12 -24.59 8.41
N SER A 255 -29.32 -25.51 9.36
CA SER A 255 -30.54 -26.31 9.49
C SER A 255 -31.62 -25.62 10.32
N GLU A 256 -31.21 -24.86 11.35
CA GLU A 256 -32.11 -24.16 12.28
C GLU A 256 -32.59 -22.80 11.75
N GLU A 257 -32.21 -22.43 10.52
CA GLU A 257 -32.50 -21.11 9.91
C GLU A 257 -32.14 -19.95 10.85
N THR A 258 -30.98 -20.07 11.51
CA THR A 258 -30.51 -19.04 12.45
C THR A 258 -30.37 -17.68 11.78
N PRO A 259 -30.50 -16.56 12.51
CA PRO A 259 -30.27 -15.22 11.95
C PRO A 259 -28.86 -15.06 11.35
N LEU A 260 -27.88 -15.83 11.88
CA LEU A 260 -26.53 -15.90 11.36
C LEU A 260 -26.49 -16.52 9.96
N ALA A 261 -27.15 -17.66 9.76
CA ALA A 261 -27.27 -18.31 8.45
C ALA A 261 -28.07 -17.45 7.45
N GLU A 262 -29.18 -16.84 7.87
CA GLU A 262 -30.01 -15.96 7.01
C GLU A 262 -29.18 -14.80 6.42
N LEU A 263 -28.28 -14.22 7.22
CA LEU A 263 -27.48 -13.06 6.80
C LEU A 263 -26.22 -13.42 5.99
N LEU A 264 -25.62 -14.59 6.25
CA LEU A 264 -24.37 -15.00 5.63
C LEU A 264 -24.54 -15.94 4.42
N VAL A 265 -25.63 -16.71 4.35
CA VAL A 265 -25.85 -17.75 3.34
C VAL A 265 -27.20 -17.58 2.67
N ARG A 266 -27.22 -16.88 1.54
CA ARG A 266 -28.44 -16.48 0.82
C ARG A 266 -28.81 -17.42 -0.32
N ASP A 267 -27.81 -18.13 -0.85
CA ASP A 267 -27.99 -19.00 -2.01
C ASP A 267 -27.13 -20.27 -1.91
N LYS A 268 -27.31 -21.16 -2.90
CA LYS A 268 -26.60 -22.44 -2.97
C LYS A 268 -25.09 -22.28 -3.20
N GLU A 269 -24.64 -21.18 -3.80
CA GLU A 269 -23.20 -20.91 -4.00
C GLU A 269 -22.55 -20.46 -2.69
N GLU A 270 -23.20 -19.61 -1.90
CA GLU A 270 -22.72 -19.22 -0.56
C GLU A 270 -22.73 -20.42 0.39
N ARG A 271 -23.73 -21.31 0.31
CA ARG A 271 -23.74 -22.57 1.07
C ARG A 271 -22.55 -23.45 0.70
N PHE A 272 -22.30 -23.65 -0.60
CA PHE A 272 -21.13 -24.38 -1.07
C PHE A 272 -19.82 -23.74 -0.59
N MET A 273 -19.71 -22.41 -0.66
CA MET A 273 -18.53 -21.69 -0.20
C MET A 273 -18.31 -21.86 1.31
N ALA A 274 -19.37 -21.84 2.13
CA ALA A 274 -19.26 -22.05 3.58
C ALA A 274 -18.67 -23.44 3.93
N TYR A 275 -19.12 -24.50 3.25
CA TYR A 275 -18.53 -25.84 3.42
C TYR A 275 -17.11 -25.94 2.87
N GLN A 276 -16.77 -25.22 1.79
CA GLN A 276 -15.38 -25.12 1.33
C GLN A 276 -14.48 -24.40 2.34
N LEU A 277 -14.98 -23.35 2.99
CA LEU A 277 -14.26 -22.66 4.06
C LEU A 277 -14.08 -23.55 5.28
N ALA A 278 -15.12 -24.29 5.70
CA ALA A 278 -15.05 -25.27 6.78
C ALA A 278 -14.00 -26.36 6.49
N ALA A 279 -13.91 -26.82 5.24
CA ALA A 279 -12.88 -27.78 4.83
C ALA A 279 -11.45 -27.23 4.94
N MET A 280 -11.25 -25.91 4.99
CA MET A 280 -9.93 -25.28 5.11
C MET A 280 -9.59 -24.85 6.55
N VAL A 281 -10.51 -24.97 7.51
CA VAL A 281 -10.29 -24.60 8.93
C VAL A 281 -9.12 -25.35 9.59
N PRO A 282 -8.83 -26.63 9.27
CA PRO A 282 -7.64 -27.30 9.83
C PRO A 282 -6.30 -26.67 9.45
N TYR A 283 -6.26 -25.73 8.51
CA TYR A 283 -5.09 -24.94 8.14
C TYR A 283 -5.06 -23.54 8.77
N ARG A 284 -5.93 -23.25 9.75
CA ARG A 284 -6.06 -21.93 10.40
C ARG A 284 -4.75 -21.42 11.02
N ASP A 285 -3.98 -22.32 11.64
CA ASP A 285 -2.72 -21.99 12.33
C ASP A 285 -1.49 -22.13 11.42
N ALA A 286 -1.70 -22.31 10.11
CA ALA A 286 -0.60 -22.43 9.17
C ALA A 286 0.16 -21.10 9.03
N PRO A 287 1.50 -21.11 9.07
CA PRO A 287 2.29 -19.89 9.04
C PRO A 287 2.09 -19.15 7.72
N GLN A 288 1.89 -17.84 7.81
CA GLN A 288 1.72 -16.98 6.63
C GLN A 288 3.06 -16.81 5.89
N PRO A 289 3.14 -17.12 4.59
CA PRO A 289 4.39 -17.06 3.87
C PRO A 289 4.83 -15.60 3.61
N SER A 290 6.06 -15.26 3.99
CA SER A 290 6.66 -13.93 3.75
C SER A 290 7.34 -13.84 2.38
N ALA A 291 7.39 -12.65 1.78
CA ALA A 291 8.19 -12.39 0.56
C ALA A 291 9.27 -11.32 0.81
N PRO A 292 10.39 -11.38 0.05
CA PRO A 292 11.39 -10.30 0.04
C PRO A 292 10.79 -8.96 -0.38
N PRO A 293 11.41 -7.83 0.02
CA PRO A 293 10.95 -6.50 -0.36
C PRO A 293 10.78 -6.36 -1.88
N GLY A 294 9.58 -5.97 -2.34
CA GLY A 294 9.26 -5.77 -3.75
C GLY A 294 8.60 -6.95 -4.48
N ARG A 295 8.39 -8.10 -3.82
CA ARG A 295 7.58 -9.21 -4.37
C ARG A 295 6.35 -9.48 -3.52
N LYS A 296 5.25 -9.91 -4.16
CA LYS A 296 4.03 -10.31 -3.44
C LYS A 296 4.28 -11.63 -2.70
N PRO A 297 3.84 -11.75 -1.43
CA PRO A 297 3.90 -13.00 -0.70
C PRO A 297 3.11 -14.09 -1.43
N PRO A 298 3.52 -15.36 -1.32
CA PRO A 298 2.73 -16.48 -1.80
C PRO A 298 1.32 -16.48 -1.17
N PRO A 299 0.35 -17.20 -1.76
CA PRO A 299 -0.93 -17.45 -1.11
C PRO A 299 -0.74 -18.23 0.21
N PRO A 300 -1.65 -18.06 1.20
CA PRO A 300 -1.63 -18.86 2.43
C PRO A 300 -1.72 -20.36 2.13
N VAL A 301 -1.22 -21.21 3.04
CA VAL A 301 -1.21 -22.68 2.86
C VAL A 301 -2.60 -23.22 2.54
N ALA A 302 -3.64 -22.79 3.28
CA ALA A 302 -5.03 -23.16 3.02
C ALA A 302 -5.47 -22.90 1.56
N ALA A 303 -5.08 -21.75 1.00
CA ALA A 303 -5.43 -21.40 -0.38
C ALA A 303 -4.64 -22.25 -1.40
N ILE A 304 -3.40 -22.62 -1.09
CA ILE A 304 -2.60 -23.54 -1.91
C ILE A 304 -3.24 -24.93 -1.88
N VAL A 305 -3.66 -25.43 -0.72
CA VAL A 305 -4.32 -26.73 -0.59
C VAL A 305 -5.66 -26.75 -1.32
N ALA A 306 -6.45 -25.68 -1.23
CA ALA A 306 -7.67 -25.55 -2.03
C ALA A 306 -7.36 -25.61 -3.54
N ARG A 307 -6.33 -24.88 -3.99
CA ARG A 307 -5.97 -24.78 -5.41
C ARG A 307 -5.30 -26.02 -5.97
N GLU A 308 -4.39 -26.66 -5.24
CA GLU A 308 -3.58 -27.77 -5.75
C GLU A 308 -4.10 -29.13 -5.28
N GLY A 309 -4.61 -29.23 -4.05
CA GLY A 309 -5.10 -30.48 -3.46
C GLY A 309 -6.44 -30.92 -4.02
N VAL A 310 -7.42 -30.01 -4.09
CA VAL A 310 -8.76 -30.29 -4.63
C VAL A 310 -9.05 -29.55 -5.94
N LYS A 311 -8.05 -28.90 -6.55
CA LYS A 311 -8.18 -28.18 -7.83
C LYS A 311 -9.40 -27.23 -7.84
N ALA A 312 -9.61 -26.52 -6.74
CA ALA A 312 -10.69 -25.55 -6.63
C ALA A 312 -10.54 -24.42 -7.65
N THR A 313 -11.66 -23.82 -8.04
CA THR A 313 -11.64 -22.68 -8.96
C THR A 313 -10.86 -21.49 -8.40
N ASN A 314 -10.40 -20.59 -9.27
CA ASN A 314 -9.70 -19.36 -8.86
C ASN A 314 -10.56 -18.54 -7.88
N LYS A 315 -11.86 -18.40 -8.15
CA LYS A 315 -12.79 -17.66 -7.27
C LYS A 315 -12.80 -18.22 -5.85
N VAL A 316 -12.86 -19.55 -5.71
CA VAL A 316 -12.84 -20.21 -4.39
C VAL A 316 -11.48 -20.02 -3.73
N SER A 317 -10.39 -20.27 -4.46
CA SER A 317 -9.02 -20.16 -3.95
C SER A 317 -8.68 -18.73 -3.49
N ASP A 318 -9.09 -17.72 -4.24
CA ASP A 318 -8.91 -16.30 -3.91
C ASP A 318 -9.74 -15.91 -2.68
N THR A 319 -10.97 -16.44 -2.57
CA THR A 319 -11.83 -16.21 -1.40
C THR A 319 -11.25 -16.85 -0.15
N VAL A 320 -10.75 -18.09 -0.23
CA VAL A 320 -10.03 -18.77 0.87
C VAL A 320 -8.81 -17.94 1.26
N ALA A 321 -7.98 -17.55 0.29
CA ALA A 321 -6.78 -16.74 0.56
C ALA A 321 -7.11 -15.42 1.28
N PHE A 322 -8.21 -14.78 0.89
CA PHE A 322 -8.64 -13.54 1.53
C PHE A 322 -9.21 -13.76 2.92
N ALA A 323 -10.03 -14.82 3.10
CA ALA A 323 -10.60 -15.21 4.39
C ALA A 323 -9.51 -15.48 5.43
N VAL A 324 -8.49 -16.28 5.09
CA VAL A 324 -7.40 -16.57 6.03
C VAL A 324 -6.62 -15.30 6.40
N LYS A 325 -6.34 -14.40 5.43
CA LYS A 325 -5.60 -13.16 5.70
C LYS A 325 -6.37 -12.14 6.53
N THR A 326 -7.69 -12.19 6.52
CA THR A 326 -8.57 -11.22 7.20
C THR A 326 -9.21 -11.79 8.46
N GLN A 327 -8.97 -13.07 8.79
CA GLN A 327 -9.63 -13.75 9.89
C GLN A 327 -9.43 -13.01 11.22
N GLU A 328 -8.18 -12.63 11.56
CA GLU A 328 -7.87 -11.89 12.78
C GLU A 328 -8.51 -10.48 12.80
N GLU A 329 -8.55 -9.80 11.64
CA GLU A 329 -9.19 -8.48 11.51
C GLU A 329 -10.69 -8.56 11.81
N VAL A 330 -11.37 -9.57 11.25
CA VAL A 330 -12.80 -9.80 11.45
C VAL A 330 -13.09 -10.18 12.90
N SER A 331 -12.35 -11.16 13.44
CA SER A 331 -12.53 -11.64 14.81
C SER A 331 -12.31 -10.52 15.83
N SER A 332 -11.22 -9.76 15.68
CA SER A 332 -10.93 -8.59 16.51
C SER A 332 -12.01 -7.52 16.43
N LEU A 333 -12.57 -7.25 15.25
CA LEU A 333 -13.66 -6.29 15.10
C LEU A 333 -14.95 -6.76 15.78
N VAL A 334 -15.28 -8.06 15.68
CA VAL A 334 -16.44 -8.66 16.37
C VAL A 334 -16.26 -8.59 17.89
N ASP A 335 -15.06 -8.85 18.39
CA ASP A 335 -14.74 -8.76 19.81
C ASP A 335 -14.83 -7.33 20.33
N GLN A 336 -14.21 -6.36 19.63
CA GLN A 336 -14.28 -4.94 19.98
C GLN A 336 -15.72 -4.43 19.97
N PHE A 337 -16.52 -4.82 18.97
CA PHE A 337 -17.94 -4.50 18.89
C PHE A 337 -18.71 -5.04 20.11
N ASN A 338 -18.50 -6.30 20.49
CA ASN A 338 -19.20 -6.90 21.62
C ASN A 338 -18.71 -6.35 22.97
N GLU A 339 -17.42 -6.04 23.14
CA GLU A 339 -16.90 -5.36 24.33
C GLU A 339 -17.55 -3.98 24.48
N ARG A 340 -17.60 -3.20 23.39
CA ARG A 340 -18.22 -1.87 23.38
C ARG A 340 -19.71 -1.92 23.73
N LYS A 341 -20.45 -2.88 23.19
CA LYS A 341 -21.88 -3.09 23.50
C LYS A 341 -22.10 -3.50 24.97
N ARG A 342 -21.18 -4.27 25.56
CA ARG A 342 -21.25 -4.68 26.98
C ARG A 342 -20.84 -3.57 27.94
N ARG A 343 -19.91 -2.68 27.55
CA ARG A 343 -19.34 -1.62 28.39
C ARG A 343 -19.31 -0.25 27.67
N PRO A 344 -20.48 0.41 27.50
CA PRO A 344 -20.55 1.68 26.77
C PRO A 344 -19.79 2.83 27.46
N GLU A 345 -19.66 2.80 28.79
CA GLU A 345 -19.03 3.87 29.58
C GLU A 345 -17.50 3.82 29.63
N LYS A 346 -16.88 2.72 29.18
CA LYS A 346 -15.41 2.56 29.21
C LYS A 346 -14.79 3.47 28.13
N PRO A 347 -13.86 4.37 28.47
CA PRO A 347 -13.12 5.13 27.47
C PRO A 347 -12.28 4.18 26.62
N PHE A 348 -12.34 4.34 25.30
CA PHE A 348 -11.68 3.48 24.32
C PHE A 348 -10.66 4.31 23.53
N GLU A 349 -9.48 3.75 23.30
CA GLU A 349 -8.46 4.32 22.42
C GLU A 349 -8.68 3.77 21.00
N GLY A 350 -9.10 4.61 20.06
CA GLY A 350 -9.30 4.24 18.66
C GLY A 350 -10.70 4.55 18.12
N ASP A 351 -11.00 3.99 16.94
CA ASP A 351 -12.28 4.15 16.25
C ASP A 351 -13.41 3.36 16.96
N ASP A 352 -14.63 3.91 17.00
CA ASP A 352 -15.77 3.23 17.64
C ASP A 352 -16.25 2.04 16.80
N ALA A 353 -15.98 0.81 17.26
CA ALA A 353 -16.36 -0.43 16.60
C ALA A 353 -17.89 -0.65 16.44
N THR A 354 -18.73 0.23 16.98
CA THR A 354 -20.19 0.23 16.75
C THR A 354 -20.63 1.27 15.72
N ALA A 355 -19.75 2.19 15.33
CA ALA A 355 -20.06 3.28 14.43
C ALA A 355 -20.27 2.81 12.97
N ARG A 356 -21.17 3.53 12.28
CA ARG A 356 -21.63 3.18 10.94
C ARG A 356 -20.53 3.27 9.88
N ASP A 357 -19.64 4.25 9.99
CA ASP A 357 -18.50 4.41 9.10
C ASP A 357 -17.42 3.37 9.32
N VAL A 358 -17.10 3.06 10.57
CA VAL A 358 -16.09 2.03 10.89
C VAL A 358 -16.51 0.68 10.30
N LEU A 359 -17.74 0.25 10.59
CA LEU A 359 -18.29 -1.01 10.11
C LEU A 359 -18.55 -0.99 8.60
N GLY A 360 -19.06 0.12 8.07
CA GLY A 360 -19.29 0.28 6.63
C GLY A 360 -17.99 0.26 5.81
N MET A 361 -16.91 0.88 6.32
CA MET A 361 -15.59 0.84 5.71
C MET A 361 -14.96 -0.55 5.78
N ALA A 362 -15.17 -1.29 6.88
CA ALA A 362 -14.74 -2.70 6.96
C ALA A 362 -15.42 -3.56 5.89
N ILE A 363 -16.75 -3.50 5.78
CA ILE A 363 -17.52 -4.22 4.74
C ILE A 363 -17.05 -3.82 3.33
N ARG A 364 -16.75 -2.54 3.11
CA ARG A 364 -16.21 -2.07 1.83
C ARG A 364 -14.84 -2.65 1.51
N ARG A 365 -13.93 -2.68 2.49
CA ARG A 365 -12.59 -3.27 2.37
C ARG A 365 -12.66 -4.76 2.04
N TRP A 366 -13.60 -5.46 2.67
CA TRP A 366 -13.88 -6.89 2.47
C TRP A 366 -14.60 -7.19 1.15
N GLY A 367 -15.22 -6.18 0.53
CA GLY A 367 -15.80 -6.28 -0.81
C GLY A 367 -16.96 -7.26 -0.91
N THR A 368 -17.16 -7.85 -2.07
CA THR A 368 -18.28 -8.77 -2.35
C THR A 368 -18.23 -10.08 -1.55
N SER A 369 -17.05 -10.44 -1.05
CA SER A 369 -16.82 -11.71 -0.34
C SER A 369 -16.99 -11.58 1.18
N TRP A 370 -17.41 -10.42 1.69
CA TRP A 370 -17.44 -10.14 3.12
C TRP A 370 -18.20 -11.18 3.95
N ARG A 371 -19.30 -11.73 3.43
CA ARG A 371 -20.08 -12.80 4.08
C ARG A 371 -19.25 -14.06 4.28
N SER A 372 -18.50 -14.45 3.27
CA SER A 372 -17.58 -15.59 3.31
C SER A 372 -16.43 -15.35 4.31
N LEU A 373 -15.93 -14.12 4.43
CA LEU A 373 -14.88 -13.78 5.41
C LEU A 373 -15.41 -13.90 6.84
N VAL A 374 -16.61 -13.34 7.10
CA VAL A 374 -17.28 -13.44 8.41
C VAL A 374 -17.63 -14.89 8.74
N MET A 375 -18.12 -15.67 7.78
CA MET A 375 -18.37 -17.10 7.95
C MET A 375 -17.09 -17.85 8.33
N TYR A 376 -15.98 -17.62 7.62
CA TYR A 376 -14.72 -18.28 7.96
C TYR A 376 -14.22 -17.90 9.36
N SER A 377 -14.30 -16.61 9.72
CA SER A 377 -13.90 -16.12 11.04
C SER A 377 -14.74 -16.73 12.17
N PHE A 378 -16.06 -16.81 11.98
CA PHE A 378 -16.96 -17.52 12.89
C PHE A 378 -16.58 -19.01 13.06
N LEU A 379 -16.28 -19.71 11.98
CA LEU A 379 -15.90 -21.13 12.03
C LEU A 379 -14.57 -21.33 12.76
N VAL A 380 -13.58 -20.47 12.51
CA VAL A 380 -12.29 -20.51 13.23
C VAL A 380 -12.49 -20.22 14.71
N ASP A 381 -13.23 -19.18 15.08
CA ASP A 381 -13.46 -18.82 16.49
C ASP A 381 -14.24 -19.90 17.26
N THR A 382 -15.13 -20.62 16.56
CA THR A 382 -15.87 -21.77 17.10
C THR A 382 -14.93 -22.92 17.48
N VAL A 383 -13.94 -23.22 16.63
CA VAL A 383 -12.94 -24.26 16.91
C VAL A 383 -11.94 -23.82 17.97
N SER A 384 -11.55 -22.54 17.98
CA SER A 384 -10.64 -21.98 18.98
C SER A 384 -11.25 -21.90 20.39
N HIS A 385 -12.59 -21.89 20.51
CA HIS A 385 -13.30 -21.79 21.79
C HIS A 385 -14.41 -22.86 21.93
N PRO A 386 -14.04 -24.15 22.02
CA PRO A 386 -15.00 -25.25 22.00
C PRO A 386 -15.97 -25.25 23.20
N GLU A 387 -15.54 -24.73 24.35
CA GLU A 387 -16.35 -24.60 25.57
C GLU A 387 -17.38 -23.45 25.50
N SER A 388 -17.36 -22.63 24.46
CA SER A 388 -18.15 -21.39 24.37
C SER A 388 -18.75 -21.13 23.00
N THR A 389 -19.02 -22.19 22.24
CA THR A 389 -19.58 -22.12 20.87
C THR A 389 -20.88 -21.32 20.79
N GLU A 390 -21.80 -21.50 21.75
CA GLU A 390 -23.03 -20.68 21.82
C GLU A 390 -22.74 -19.19 22.03
N ALA A 391 -21.71 -18.85 22.83
CA ALA A 391 -21.34 -17.47 23.06
C ALA A 391 -20.73 -16.84 21.80
N VAL A 392 -19.90 -17.60 21.06
CA VAL A 392 -19.36 -17.20 19.76
C VAL A 392 -20.51 -16.92 18.79
N GLU A 393 -21.47 -17.83 18.66
CA GLU A 393 -22.63 -17.63 17.79
C GLU A 393 -23.45 -16.39 18.16
N ARG A 394 -23.69 -16.16 19.46
CA ARG A 394 -24.40 -14.95 19.94
C ARG A 394 -23.63 -13.68 19.61
N ASN A 395 -22.29 -13.68 19.75
CA ASN A 395 -21.43 -12.54 19.45
C ASN A 395 -21.50 -12.17 17.95
N TYR A 396 -21.37 -13.16 17.07
CA TYR A 396 -21.46 -12.95 15.61
C TYR A 396 -22.87 -12.58 15.16
N THR A 397 -23.89 -13.21 15.73
CA THR A 397 -25.31 -12.86 15.47
C THR A 397 -25.60 -11.42 15.86
N SER A 398 -25.17 -11.01 17.06
CA SER A 398 -25.30 -9.63 17.56
C SER A 398 -24.62 -8.62 16.63
N PHE A 399 -23.41 -8.95 16.13
CA PHE A 399 -22.68 -8.14 15.17
C PHE A 399 -23.43 -8.00 13.84
N LEU A 400 -23.86 -9.10 13.25
CA LEU A 400 -24.58 -9.11 11.96
C LEU A 400 -25.94 -8.40 12.04
N GLN A 401 -26.68 -8.58 13.14
CA GLN A 401 -27.92 -7.86 13.39
C GLN A 401 -27.70 -6.35 13.52
N HIS A 402 -26.60 -5.93 14.14
CA HIS A 402 -26.22 -4.52 14.19
C HIS A 402 -25.90 -3.98 12.79
N LEU A 403 -25.14 -4.71 11.97
CA LEU A 403 -24.86 -4.33 10.58
C LEU A 403 -26.15 -4.18 9.75
N LYS A 404 -27.15 -5.05 9.96
CA LYS A 404 -28.49 -4.96 9.36
C LYS A 404 -29.21 -3.69 9.84
N THR A 405 -29.21 -3.44 11.15
CA THR A 405 -29.88 -2.30 11.79
C THR A 405 -29.33 -0.97 11.28
N ILE A 406 -28.01 -0.84 11.20
CA ILE A 406 -27.36 0.36 10.66
C ILE A 406 -27.26 0.34 9.13
N SER A 407 -27.92 -0.58 8.42
CA SER A 407 -28.02 -0.62 6.96
C SER A 407 -26.67 -0.49 6.20
N VAL A 408 -25.65 -1.24 6.62
CA VAL A 408 -24.32 -1.25 5.96
C VAL A 408 -23.98 -2.57 5.26
N LEU A 409 -24.90 -3.53 5.20
CA LEU A 409 -24.68 -4.84 4.57
C LEU A 409 -24.23 -4.73 3.09
N ASP A 410 -24.65 -3.66 2.41
CA ASP A 410 -24.34 -3.39 1.01
C ASP A 410 -23.32 -2.25 0.81
N ALA A 411 -22.59 -1.85 1.87
CA ALA A 411 -21.62 -0.76 1.84
C ALA A 411 -20.49 -0.97 0.80
N TYR A 412 -20.17 -2.23 0.49
CA TYR A 412 -19.21 -2.59 -0.56
C TYR A 412 -19.62 -2.13 -1.96
N SER A 413 -20.93 -1.94 -2.20
CA SER A 413 -21.48 -1.52 -3.49
C SER A 413 -21.72 0.00 -3.58
N LEU A 414 -21.63 0.71 -2.46
CA LEU A 414 -21.90 2.15 -2.41
C LEU A 414 -20.89 2.92 -3.28
N LYS A 415 -21.41 3.85 -4.08
CA LYS A 415 -20.59 4.79 -4.83
C LYS A 415 -20.30 6.00 -3.95
N PRO A 416 -19.04 6.50 -3.95
CA PRO A 416 -18.71 7.77 -3.31
C PRO A 416 -19.57 8.92 -3.86
N LEU A 417 -20.00 9.82 -2.97
CA LEU A 417 -20.70 11.07 -3.33
C LEU A 417 -19.89 11.91 -4.33
N LEU A 418 -18.56 11.85 -4.25
CA LEU A 418 -17.64 12.57 -5.12
C LEU A 418 -16.72 11.59 -5.84
N ASP A 419 -16.56 11.76 -7.15
CA ASP A 419 -15.51 11.06 -7.89
C ASP A 419 -14.16 11.76 -7.71
N GLY A 420 -13.08 11.07 -8.07
CA GLY A 420 -11.72 11.61 -7.88
C GLY A 420 -11.44 12.86 -8.72
N LYS A 421 -12.17 13.10 -9.82
CA LYS A 421 -12.00 14.30 -10.65
C LYS A 421 -12.68 15.51 -10.01
N ALA A 422 -13.89 15.31 -9.48
CA ALA A 422 -14.65 16.32 -8.75
C ALA A 422 -13.91 16.72 -7.47
N LEU A 423 -13.36 15.75 -6.73
CA LEU A 423 -12.57 16.00 -5.53
C LEU A 423 -11.26 16.74 -5.83
N ALA A 424 -10.54 16.34 -6.89
CA ALA A 424 -9.34 17.04 -7.37
C ALA A 424 -9.63 18.51 -7.72
N LYS A 425 -10.74 18.75 -8.43
CA LYS A 425 -11.19 20.10 -8.82
C LYS A 425 -11.56 20.93 -7.59
N ALA A 426 -12.27 20.36 -6.62
CA ALA A 426 -12.68 21.05 -5.39
C ALA A 426 -11.50 21.39 -4.46
N LEU A 427 -10.46 20.55 -4.44
CA LEU A 427 -9.23 20.75 -3.66
C LEU A 427 -8.14 21.50 -4.43
N ASN A 428 -8.42 21.93 -5.66
CA ASN A 428 -7.49 22.62 -6.56
C ASN A 428 -6.12 21.92 -6.67
N THR A 429 -6.13 20.57 -6.65
CA THR A 429 -4.93 19.72 -6.62
C THR A 429 -5.02 18.64 -7.70
N PRO A 430 -3.97 18.39 -8.50
CA PRO A 430 -4.04 17.39 -9.56
C PRO A 430 -4.24 15.96 -9.01
N PRO A 431 -4.98 15.09 -9.74
CA PRO A 431 -5.21 13.70 -9.32
C PRO A 431 -3.90 12.93 -9.14
N GLY A 432 -3.81 12.16 -8.05
CA GLY A 432 -2.62 11.37 -7.73
C GLY A 432 -2.90 10.25 -6.72
N PRO A 433 -1.85 9.57 -6.20
CA PRO A 433 -1.98 8.44 -5.28
C PRO A 433 -2.77 8.75 -3.99
N TRP A 434 -2.79 10.01 -3.55
CA TRP A 434 -3.56 10.51 -2.40
C TRP A 434 -5.09 10.40 -2.56
N MET A 435 -5.55 10.23 -3.81
CA MET A 435 -6.97 10.21 -4.13
C MET A 435 -7.72 9.08 -3.43
N LYS A 436 -7.06 7.93 -3.26
CA LYS A 436 -7.67 6.78 -2.60
C LYS A 436 -8.04 7.12 -1.16
N ASP A 437 -7.09 7.63 -0.40
CA ASP A 437 -7.29 7.94 1.01
C ASP A 437 -8.29 9.10 1.19
N ALA A 438 -8.27 10.08 0.29
CA ALA A 438 -9.24 11.17 0.31
C ALA A 438 -10.67 10.67 -0.03
N LEU A 439 -10.81 9.77 -1.00
CA LEU A 439 -12.10 9.11 -1.32
C LEU A 439 -12.58 8.21 -0.17
N ASP A 440 -11.68 7.57 0.56
CA ASP A 440 -12.01 6.79 1.76
C ASP A 440 -12.54 7.71 2.88
N VAL A 441 -12.01 8.93 3.02
CA VAL A 441 -12.55 9.94 3.95
C VAL A 441 -13.94 10.42 3.51
N VAL A 442 -14.13 10.69 2.22
CA VAL A 442 -15.47 11.03 1.67
C VAL A 442 -16.45 9.90 1.93
N MET A 443 -16.03 8.65 1.74
CA MET A 443 -16.86 7.48 2.00
C MET A 443 -17.19 7.32 3.50
N ALA A 444 -16.22 7.49 4.39
CA ALA A 444 -16.46 7.47 5.83
C ALA A 444 -17.41 8.60 6.27
N TYR A 445 -17.32 9.79 5.66
CA TYR A 445 -18.29 10.87 5.89
C TYR A 445 -19.70 10.50 5.40
N GLN A 446 -19.81 9.96 4.18
CA GLN A 446 -21.06 9.50 3.59
C GLN A 446 -21.73 8.39 4.44
N LEU A 447 -20.93 7.50 5.01
CA LEU A 447 -21.43 6.44 5.89
C LEU A 447 -21.91 6.98 7.24
N ARG A 448 -21.30 8.05 7.78
CA ARG A 448 -21.78 8.75 8.99
C ARG A 448 -23.06 9.53 8.75
N ASN A 449 -23.23 10.07 7.55
CA ASN A 449 -24.33 10.98 7.20
C ASN A 449 -25.14 10.41 6.01
N PRO A 450 -25.87 9.29 6.20
CA PRO A 450 -26.54 8.58 5.10
C PRO A 450 -27.61 9.41 4.39
N ASP A 451 -28.25 10.35 5.08
CA ASP A 451 -29.33 11.19 4.54
C ASP A 451 -28.82 12.47 3.85
N THR A 452 -27.50 12.74 3.95
CA THR A 452 -26.91 13.98 3.45
C THR A 452 -26.31 13.75 2.06
N THR A 453 -26.80 14.50 1.07
CA THR A 453 -26.23 14.54 -0.29
C THR A 453 -25.32 15.74 -0.52
N ASP A 454 -25.03 16.50 0.55
CA ASP A 454 -24.18 17.69 0.48
C ASP A 454 -22.72 17.31 0.24
N THR A 455 -22.22 17.67 -0.94
CA THR A 455 -20.84 17.45 -1.34
C THR A 455 -19.87 18.40 -0.65
N ASP A 456 -20.32 19.58 -0.24
CA ASP A 456 -19.45 20.62 0.32
C ASP A 456 -19.03 20.26 1.74
N ALA A 457 -19.93 19.71 2.55
CA ALA A 457 -19.61 19.20 3.88
C ALA A 457 -18.64 18.00 3.83
N ALA A 458 -18.75 17.14 2.81
CA ALA A 458 -17.79 16.04 2.58
C ALA A 458 -16.40 16.58 2.20
N ILE A 459 -16.34 17.64 1.39
CA ILE A 459 -15.09 18.33 1.03
C ILE A 459 -14.45 18.98 2.26
N GLU A 460 -15.24 19.63 3.10
CA GLU A 460 -14.77 20.21 4.37
C GLU A 460 -14.26 19.14 5.33
N ALA A 461 -14.89 17.97 5.42
CA ALA A 461 -14.38 16.85 6.22
C ALA A 461 -12.99 16.37 5.74
N VAL A 462 -12.74 16.37 4.42
CA VAL A 462 -11.41 16.07 3.86
C VAL A 462 -10.40 17.16 4.20
N LYS A 463 -10.81 18.44 4.21
CA LYS A 463 -9.94 19.57 4.61
C LYS A 463 -9.62 19.58 6.10
N GLN A 464 -10.57 19.18 6.96
CA GLN A 464 -10.42 19.13 8.41
C GLN A 464 -9.59 17.94 8.92
N LYS A 465 -9.57 16.81 8.21
CA LYS A 465 -8.73 15.63 8.55
C LYS A 465 -7.23 15.83 8.20
N ARG A 466 -6.72 17.06 8.32
CA ARG A 466 -5.29 17.40 8.19
C ARG A 466 -4.59 17.14 9.52
N GLY A 467 -3.96 15.97 9.62
CA GLY A 467 -3.17 15.54 10.78
C GLY A 467 -2.48 14.20 10.53
N GLU A 468 -3.22 13.12 10.32
CA GLU A 468 -2.62 11.78 10.08
C GLU A 468 -2.39 11.46 8.60
N LEU A 469 -3.27 11.97 7.72
CA LEU A 469 -3.16 11.82 6.26
C LEU A 469 -1.86 12.44 5.71
N PRO A 470 -1.46 13.68 6.10
CA PRO A 470 -0.21 14.26 5.64
C PRO A 470 1.02 13.45 6.09
N SER A 471 1.03 12.86 7.30
CA SER A 471 2.16 12.04 7.76
C SER A 471 2.30 10.75 6.96
N ALA A 472 1.19 10.07 6.67
CA ALA A 472 1.18 8.87 5.83
C ALA A 472 1.59 9.19 4.39
N LEU A 473 1.10 10.31 3.83
CA LEU A 473 1.45 10.79 2.51
C LEU A 473 2.92 11.23 2.41
N VAL A 474 3.45 11.93 3.40
CA VAL A 474 4.87 12.28 3.50
C VAL A 474 5.72 11.01 3.49
N ARG A 475 5.39 10.01 4.32
CA ARG A 475 6.09 8.71 4.34
C ARG A 475 5.99 8.00 2.97
N HIS A 476 4.81 8.02 2.35
CA HIS A 476 4.56 7.39 1.05
C HIS A 476 5.37 8.04 -0.07
N PHE A 477 5.25 9.37 -0.23
CA PHE A 477 5.93 10.12 -1.27
C PHE A 477 7.45 10.08 -1.12
N LEU A 478 7.97 10.18 0.10
CA LEU A 478 9.40 10.06 0.35
C LEU A 478 9.94 8.68 -0.03
N LYS A 479 9.22 7.60 0.31
CA LYS A 479 9.68 6.22 0.04
C LYS A 479 9.51 5.80 -1.42
N LEU A 480 8.37 6.11 -2.04
CA LEU A 480 7.98 5.54 -3.33
C LEU A 480 8.15 6.51 -4.51
N THR A 481 8.20 7.81 -4.26
CA THR A 481 8.31 8.82 -5.33
C THR A 481 9.66 9.53 -5.30
N ILE A 482 10.05 10.14 -4.18
CA ILE A 482 11.28 10.93 -4.10
C ILE A 482 12.52 10.04 -4.05
N ARG A 483 12.60 9.08 -3.13
CA ARG A 483 13.80 8.24 -2.96
C ARG A 483 14.29 7.57 -4.26
N PRO A 484 13.43 6.93 -5.08
CA PRO A 484 13.90 6.29 -6.32
C PRO A 484 14.54 7.26 -7.32
N LEU A 485 14.10 8.52 -7.35
CA LEU A 485 14.60 9.54 -8.29
C LEU A 485 15.97 10.09 -7.90
N PHE A 486 16.25 10.14 -6.59
CA PHE A 486 17.53 10.63 -6.07
C PHE A 486 18.52 9.48 -5.77
N GLN A 487 18.09 8.21 -5.80
CA GLN A 487 18.95 7.06 -5.47
C GLN A 487 20.19 6.91 -6.37
N LYS A 488 20.09 7.33 -7.64
CA LYS A 488 21.20 7.27 -8.61
C LYS A 488 22.19 8.42 -8.42
N THR A 489 21.76 9.55 -7.86
CA THR A 489 22.58 10.74 -7.65
C THR A 489 23.04 10.76 -6.20
N LYS A 490 24.26 10.29 -5.93
CA LYS A 490 24.76 10.17 -4.56
C LYS A 490 25.37 11.51 -4.11
N PRO A 491 24.87 12.16 -3.04
CA PRO A 491 25.52 13.34 -2.47
C PRO A 491 26.91 12.95 -1.94
N LYS A 492 27.87 13.89 -2.01
CA LYS A 492 29.28 13.60 -1.72
C LYS A 492 29.51 13.18 -0.26
N ASN A 493 28.74 13.76 0.67
CA ASN A 493 29.09 13.72 2.10
C ASN A 493 28.12 12.87 2.96
N VAL A 494 27.14 12.16 2.35
CA VAL A 494 26.05 11.46 3.08
C VAL A 494 25.80 10.02 2.62
N THR A 495 25.63 9.10 3.56
CA THR A 495 25.31 7.68 3.35
C THR A 495 23.87 7.47 2.83
N GLU A 496 23.55 6.29 2.29
CA GLU A 496 22.16 5.94 1.88
C GLU A 496 21.16 5.96 3.05
N ALA A 497 21.66 5.97 4.29
CA ALA A 497 20.88 6.11 5.52
C ALA A 497 20.82 7.55 6.05
N GLY A 498 21.25 8.55 5.28
CA GLY A 498 21.22 9.97 5.65
C GLY A 498 22.33 10.42 6.60
N ARG A 499 23.14 9.51 7.16
CA ARG A 499 24.24 9.87 8.10
C ARG A 499 25.46 10.43 7.37
N LYS A 500 26.25 11.26 8.07
CA LYS A 500 27.56 11.73 7.61
C LYS A 500 28.45 10.55 7.18
N ARG A 501 29.14 10.66 6.05
CA ARG A 501 30.17 9.70 5.61
C ARG A 501 31.53 10.02 6.24
N GLU A 502 32.27 8.99 6.61
CA GLU A 502 33.67 9.10 7.05
C GLU A 502 34.61 8.71 5.89
N GLY A 503 35.49 9.64 5.46
CA GLY A 503 36.50 9.44 4.40
C GLY A 503 36.30 10.24 3.11
N GLU A 504 37.41 10.62 2.44
CA GLU A 504 37.39 11.32 1.14
C GLU A 504 37.10 10.38 -0.04
N GLN A 505 36.14 10.72 -0.89
CA GLN A 505 35.83 9.96 -2.09
C GLN A 505 36.74 10.38 -3.26
N LEU A 506 37.49 9.43 -3.82
CA LEU A 506 38.25 9.67 -5.06
C LEU A 506 37.29 10.05 -6.20
N PRO A 507 37.65 11.00 -7.08
CA PRO A 507 36.81 11.37 -8.21
C PRO A 507 36.53 10.15 -9.08
N PRO A 508 35.29 9.99 -9.61
CA PRO A 508 34.96 8.87 -10.47
C PRO A 508 35.87 8.88 -11.72
N LYS A 509 36.37 7.70 -12.11
CA LYS A 509 37.12 7.56 -13.37
C LYS A 509 36.24 8.03 -14.53
N LEU A 510 36.70 9.03 -15.29
CA LEU A 510 36.05 9.50 -16.51
C LEU A 510 35.93 8.32 -17.49
N SER A 511 34.72 7.77 -17.60
CA SER A 511 34.34 6.78 -18.60
C SER A 511 33.76 7.51 -19.81
N MET A 512 34.28 7.25 -21.01
CA MET A 512 33.72 7.75 -22.28
C MET A 512 32.45 6.98 -22.68
N GLN A 513 31.47 6.89 -21.78
CA GLN A 513 30.11 6.47 -22.12
C GLN A 513 29.19 7.65 -21.87
N SER A 514 28.70 8.26 -22.96
CA SER A 514 27.68 9.31 -22.93
C SER A 514 26.35 8.73 -22.44
N THR A 515 26.26 8.52 -21.13
CA THR A 515 24.98 8.27 -20.47
C THR A 515 24.23 9.61 -20.45
N SER A 516 23.03 9.64 -21.05
CA SER A 516 22.20 10.84 -21.04
C SER A 516 21.96 11.33 -19.60
N GLU A 517 21.92 12.65 -19.38
CA GLU A 517 21.66 13.24 -18.05
C GLU A 517 20.35 12.74 -17.44
N GLU A 518 19.36 12.39 -18.27
CA GLU A 518 18.09 11.77 -17.84
C GLU A 518 18.28 10.43 -17.11
N ASN A 519 19.31 9.66 -17.46
CA ASN A 519 19.59 8.37 -16.83
C ASN A 519 20.35 8.49 -15.50
N THR A 520 21.14 9.55 -15.33
CA THR A 520 21.99 9.79 -14.14
C THR A 520 21.33 10.73 -13.12
N LYS A 521 20.48 11.65 -13.57
CA LYS A 521 19.71 12.62 -12.77
C LYS A 521 18.23 12.63 -13.21
N PRO A 522 17.48 11.55 -13.00
CA PRO A 522 16.10 11.44 -13.48
C PRO A 522 15.16 12.49 -12.88
N TRP A 523 15.50 13.04 -11.70
CA TRP A 523 14.79 14.14 -11.04
C TRP A 523 14.83 15.47 -11.82
N LYS A 524 15.72 15.63 -12.80
CA LYS A 524 15.79 16.81 -13.69
C LYS A 524 14.98 16.67 -14.99
N SER A 525 14.44 15.48 -15.27
CA SER A 525 13.73 15.25 -16.54
C SER A 525 12.46 16.11 -16.64
N SER A 526 12.20 16.67 -17.81
CA SER A 526 11.03 17.54 -18.09
C SER A 526 9.68 16.83 -17.87
N HIS A 527 9.67 15.50 -17.87
CA HIS A 527 8.50 14.67 -17.56
C HIS A 527 8.22 14.51 -16.06
N GLN A 528 9.13 14.94 -15.18
CA GLN A 528 9.03 14.74 -13.73
C GLN A 528 9.14 16.01 -12.89
N THR A 529 8.83 17.18 -13.46
CA THR A 529 8.82 18.48 -12.78
C THR A 529 8.00 18.49 -11.49
N HIS A 530 6.97 17.63 -11.40
CA HIS A 530 6.16 17.46 -10.20
C HIS A 530 6.94 16.95 -8.99
N ALA A 531 8.08 16.27 -9.16
CA ALA A 531 8.86 15.72 -8.04
C ALA A 531 9.46 16.80 -7.13
N LEU A 532 9.88 17.94 -7.72
CA LEU A 532 10.43 19.07 -6.95
C LEU A 532 9.32 19.80 -6.18
N SER A 533 8.18 20.07 -6.82
CA SER A 533 7.01 20.64 -6.15
C SER A 533 6.47 19.72 -5.05
N LEU A 534 6.57 18.40 -5.23
CA LEU A 534 6.19 17.42 -4.22
C LEU A 534 7.16 17.46 -3.03
N LEU A 535 8.45 17.65 -3.27
CA LEU A 535 9.46 17.79 -2.21
C LEU A 535 9.27 19.08 -1.41
N GLU A 536 8.98 20.20 -2.08
CA GLU A 536 8.59 21.48 -1.43
C GLU A 536 7.35 21.30 -0.55
N TRP A 537 6.33 20.61 -1.07
CA TRP A 537 5.13 20.29 -0.31
C TRP A 537 5.44 19.41 0.90
N VAL A 538 6.30 18.39 0.75
CA VAL A 538 6.71 17.52 1.86
C VAL A 538 7.40 18.33 2.97
N VAL A 539 8.32 19.23 2.63
CA VAL A 539 9.01 20.07 3.61
C VAL A 539 8.03 21.03 4.30
N SER A 540 7.07 21.58 3.55
CA SER A 540 6.00 22.42 4.11
C SER A 540 5.09 21.64 5.06
N ALA A 541 4.69 20.41 4.70
CA ALA A 541 3.87 19.54 5.53
C ALA A 541 4.61 19.08 6.81
N LEU A 542 5.94 18.90 6.73
CA LEU A 542 6.77 18.64 7.90
C LEU A 542 6.81 19.84 8.88
N HIS A 543 6.66 21.06 8.36
CA HIS A 543 6.63 22.26 9.20
C HIS A 543 5.42 22.29 10.15
N GLU A 544 4.27 21.78 9.68
CA GLU A 544 3.04 21.66 10.47
C GLU A 544 3.11 20.50 11.50
N GLN A 545 4.06 19.57 11.35
CA GLN A 545 4.13 18.30 12.10
C GLN A 545 5.53 18.03 12.67
N THR A 546 5.89 18.80 13.70
CA THR A 546 7.24 18.84 14.28
C THR A 546 7.82 17.49 14.75
N GLY A 547 6.98 16.49 15.08
CA GLY A 547 7.45 15.16 15.51
C GLY A 547 7.89 14.23 14.37
N LEU A 548 7.43 14.44 13.13
CA LEU A 548 7.62 13.49 12.03
C LEU A 548 9.04 13.51 11.46
N ILE A 549 9.76 14.64 11.60
CA ILE A 549 11.10 14.82 11.03
C ILE A 549 12.11 13.78 11.53
N GLU A 550 12.03 13.37 12.80
CA GLU A 550 12.93 12.37 13.39
C GLU A 550 12.81 10.99 12.74
N GLU A 551 11.65 10.67 12.17
CA GLU A 551 11.43 9.42 11.46
C GLU A 551 11.92 9.49 10.01
N VAL A 552 11.67 10.61 9.32
CA VAL A 552 11.79 10.68 7.85
C VAL A 552 13.03 11.42 7.34
N TRP A 553 13.82 12.05 8.21
CA TRP A 553 14.99 12.85 7.81
C TRP A 553 15.95 12.10 6.86
N HIS A 554 16.15 10.80 7.07
CA HIS A 554 17.02 9.97 6.24
C HIS A 554 16.57 9.89 4.76
N LEU A 555 15.30 10.22 4.48
CA LEU A 555 14.73 10.27 3.13
C LEU A 555 14.67 11.68 2.54
N VAL A 556 14.59 12.72 3.39
CA VAL A 556 14.41 14.13 2.96
C VAL A 556 15.74 14.82 2.72
N ILE A 557 16.75 14.56 3.56
CA ILE A 557 18.03 15.26 3.54
C ILE A 557 18.87 14.95 2.27
N PRO A 558 19.00 13.69 1.81
CA PRO A 558 19.81 13.41 0.61
C PRO A 558 19.32 14.11 -0.68
N PRO A 559 18.01 14.19 -0.98
CA PRO A 559 17.50 15.01 -2.07
C PRO A 559 17.90 16.49 -1.98
N ILE A 560 17.73 17.11 -0.79
CA ILE A 560 18.08 18.52 -0.57
C ILE A 560 19.57 18.77 -0.85
N LEU A 561 20.45 17.93 -0.30
CA LEU A 561 21.89 18.07 -0.50
C LEU A 561 22.30 17.82 -1.95
N THR A 562 21.63 16.91 -2.65
CA THR A 562 21.88 16.64 -4.06
C THR A 562 21.56 17.85 -4.93
N MET A 563 20.52 18.62 -4.58
CA MET A 563 20.19 19.87 -5.26
C MET A 563 21.23 20.97 -4.99
N ILE A 564 21.74 21.06 -3.75
CA ILE A 564 22.82 22.00 -3.39
C ILE A 564 24.13 21.64 -4.09
N ASP A 565 24.45 20.35 -4.21
CA ASP A 565 25.65 19.84 -4.90
C ASP A 565 25.61 20.00 -6.43
N ASP A 566 24.45 20.34 -6.99
CA ASP A 566 24.29 20.51 -8.44
C ASP A 566 25.07 21.73 -8.97
N TRP A 567 25.32 21.80 -10.27
CA TRP A 567 26.08 22.91 -10.86
C TRP A 567 25.16 24.07 -11.30
N GLU A 568 23.88 23.81 -11.57
CA GLU A 568 22.90 24.84 -11.95
C GLU A 568 22.41 25.60 -10.72
N VAL A 569 22.41 26.94 -10.79
CA VAL A 569 22.09 27.82 -9.66
C VAL A 569 20.65 27.64 -9.17
N LYS A 570 19.68 27.50 -10.09
CA LYS A 570 18.26 27.32 -9.74
C LYS A 570 17.98 26.15 -8.77
N TYR A 571 18.74 25.05 -8.86
CA TYR A 571 18.57 23.92 -7.95
C TYR A 571 19.27 24.16 -6.62
N LYS A 572 20.39 24.91 -6.61
CA LYS A 572 21.04 25.34 -5.37
C LYS A 572 20.14 26.27 -4.55
N VAL A 573 19.49 27.23 -5.23
CA VAL A 573 18.49 28.13 -4.64
C VAL A 573 17.40 27.31 -3.94
N LEU A 574 16.77 26.38 -4.68
CA LEU A 574 15.75 25.50 -4.12
C LEU A 574 16.26 24.66 -2.94
N GLY A 575 17.45 24.06 -3.07
CA GLY A 575 18.06 23.28 -2.01
C GLY A 575 18.40 24.09 -0.76
N ALA A 576 18.87 25.33 -0.92
CA ALA A 576 19.15 26.25 0.18
C ALA A 576 17.86 26.69 0.89
N ASN A 577 16.80 27.01 0.12
CA ASN A 577 15.49 27.35 0.66
C ASN A 577 14.92 26.20 1.52
N LEU A 578 14.90 24.98 0.97
CA LEU A 578 14.42 23.79 1.68
C LEU A 578 15.28 23.46 2.89
N SER A 579 16.60 23.72 2.83
CA SER A 579 17.50 23.57 3.99
C SER A 579 17.13 24.55 5.11
N SER A 580 16.85 25.81 4.79
CA SER A 580 16.40 26.79 5.79
C SER A 580 15.11 26.32 6.46
N ASN A 581 14.11 25.89 5.69
CA ASN A 581 12.81 25.45 6.19
C ASN A 581 12.92 24.21 7.08
N ILE A 582 13.72 23.21 6.68
CA ILE A 582 13.87 21.98 7.46
C ILE A 582 14.71 22.19 8.72
N LEU A 583 15.72 23.06 8.68
CA LEU A 583 16.58 23.36 9.84
C LEU A 583 15.80 24.08 10.95
N GLN A 584 14.78 24.88 10.62
CA GLN A 584 13.93 25.56 11.59
C GLN A 584 13.08 24.59 12.44
N ILE A 585 12.73 23.43 11.89
CA ILE A 585 11.91 22.41 12.56
C ILE A 585 12.71 21.21 13.06
N THR A 586 14.00 21.16 12.75
CA THR A 586 14.88 20.07 13.15
C THR A 586 15.31 20.25 14.62
N PRO A 587 15.12 19.24 15.49
CA PRO A 587 15.63 19.29 16.86
C PRO A 587 17.17 19.39 16.89
N PRO A 588 17.77 20.26 17.73
CA PRO A 588 19.23 20.38 17.84
C PRO A 588 19.97 19.05 18.11
N ILE A 589 19.36 18.20 18.94
CA ILE A 589 19.89 16.88 19.33
C ILE A 589 20.00 15.94 18.11
N LEU A 590 19.08 16.07 17.14
CA LEU A 590 19.12 15.26 15.93
C LEU A 590 20.39 15.57 15.12
N LEU A 591 20.74 16.84 14.96
CA LEU A 591 21.97 17.26 14.26
C LEU A 591 23.23 16.78 14.99
N GLU A 592 23.25 16.85 16.32
CA GLU A 592 24.37 16.38 17.14
C GLU A 592 24.57 14.87 17.01
N ARG A 593 23.48 14.08 17.05
CA ARG A 593 23.52 12.61 16.95
C ARG A 593 23.90 12.09 15.57
N THR A 594 23.49 12.78 14.50
CA THR A 594 23.60 12.30 13.12
C THR A 594 24.81 12.86 12.38
N GLY A 595 25.44 13.94 12.88
CA GLY A 595 26.51 14.65 12.20
C GLY A 595 26.03 15.51 11.03
N LEU A 596 24.72 15.64 10.81
CA LEU A 596 24.15 16.40 9.69
C LEU A 596 24.53 17.88 9.70
N GLY A 597 24.83 18.45 10.86
CA GLY A 597 25.21 19.85 10.96
C GLY A 597 26.50 20.20 10.19
N GLU A 598 27.44 19.27 10.10
CA GLU A 598 28.68 19.43 9.31
C GLU A 598 28.42 19.22 7.82
N VAL A 599 27.53 18.30 7.50
CA VAL A 599 27.12 18.02 6.12
C VAL A 599 26.47 19.24 5.48
N PHE A 600 25.52 19.89 6.17
CA PHE A 600 24.90 21.12 5.67
C PHE A 600 25.91 22.27 5.54
N GLU A 601 26.87 22.37 6.46
CA GLU A 601 27.95 23.35 6.38
C GLU A 601 28.82 23.12 5.12
N GLU A 602 29.26 21.88 4.89
CA GLU A 602 30.08 21.51 3.73
C GLU A 602 29.35 21.73 2.40
N ALA A 603 28.02 21.63 2.38
CA ALA A 603 27.20 21.87 1.20
C ALA A 603 26.90 23.36 0.96
N LEU A 604 26.54 24.12 2.00
CA LEU A 604 26.08 25.51 1.87
C LEU A 604 27.23 26.53 1.80
N VAL A 605 28.33 26.32 2.53
CA VAL A 605 29.43 27.31 2.58
C VAL A 605 30.07 27.57 1.20
N PRO A 606 30.30 26.57 0.32
CA PRO A 606 30.80 26.80 -1.03
C PRO A 606 29.89 27.69 -1.89
N CYS A 607 28.59 27.75 -1.61
CA CYS A 607 27.67 28.60 -2.36
C CYS A 607 27.96 30.11 -2.15
N LEU A 608 28.65 30.50 -1.08
CA LEU A 608 29.02 31.90 -0.81
C LEU A 608 30.02 32.47 -1.84
N SER A 609 30.74 31.61 -2.59
CA SER A 609 31.69 32.05 -3.61
C SER A 609 31.09 32.18 -5.01
N TYR A 610 29.77 31.99 -5.18
CA TYR A 610 29.06 32.19 -6.45
C TYR A 610 28.82 33.68 -6.68
N LEU A 611 29.86 34.37 -7.16
CA LEU A 611 29.90 35.82 -7.34
C LEU A 611 30.06 36.20 -8.85
N PRO A 612 29.86 37.48 -9.22
CA PRO A 612 29.78 37.99 -10.61
C PRO A 612 31.01 37.83 -11.55
N THR A 613 31.94 36.93 -11.25
CA THR A 613 33.03 36.49 -12.16
C THR A 613 32.77 35.11 -12.79
N ILE A 614 31.88 34.32 -12.17
CA ILE A 614 31.55 32.94 -12.56
C ILE A 614 30.04 32.76 -12.74
N THR A 615 29.23 33.56 -12.03
CA THR A 615 27.76 33.46 -11.99
C THR A 615 27.13 34.82 -12.30
N PRO A 616 26.07 34.91 -13.14
CA PRO A 616 25.38 36.18 -13.39
C PRO A 616 24.92 36.87 -12.11
N GLU A 617 24.89 38.21 -12.10
CA GLU A 617 24.55 38.99 -10.89
C GLU A 617 23.18 38.61 -10.30
N ASP A 618 22.14 38.48 -11.12
CA ASP A 618 20.80 38.12 -10.64
C ASP A 618 20.75 36.71 -10.04
N GLU A 619 21.42 35.73 -10.67
CA GLU A 619 21.53 34.36 -10.14
C GLU A 619 22.32 34.31 -8.82
N ALA A 620 23.38 35.12 -8.70
CA ALA A 620 24.15 35.25 -7.47
C ALA A 620 23.31 35.88 -6.34
N ILE A 621 22.51 36.90 -6.64
CA ILE A 621 21.58 37.53 -5.68
C ILE A 621 20.56 36.49 -5.19
N GLU A 622 19.88 35.79 -6.10
CA GLU A 622 18.89 34.76 -5.74
C GLU A 622 19.50 33.67 -4.86
N LEU A 623 20.69 33.18 -5.21
CA LEU A 623 21.37 32.15 -4.43
C LEU A 623 21.76 32.62 -3.03
N LEU A 624 22.36 33.80 -2.91
CA LEU A 624 22.76 34.33 -1.60
C LEU A 624 21.55 34.62 -0.71
N ASP A 625 20.42 35.00 -1.31
CA ASP A 625 19.16 35.25 -0.59
C ASP A 625 18.57 34.02 0.07
N ASP A 626 18.85 32.82 -0.42
CA ASP A 626 18.46 31.57 0.23
C ASP A 626 19.59 30.94 1.08
N VAL A 627 20.85 31.13 0.71
CA VAL A 627 22.01 30.55 1.41
C VAL A 627 22.28 31.22 2.76
N TYR A 628 22.24 32.55 2.86
CA TYR A 628 22.47 33.24 4.14
C TYR A 628 21.42 32.87 5.20
N PRO A 629 20.11 32.86 4.91
CA PRO A 629 19.10 32.36 5.83
C PRO A 629 19.33 30.90 6.23
N ALA A 630 19.68 30.02 5.30
CA ALA A 630 19.97 28.62 5.61
C ALA A 630 21.17 28.46 6.57
N LEU A 631 22.24 29.24 6.37
CA LEU A 631 23.41 29.25 7.26
C LEU A 631 23.09 29.84 8.64
N LEU A 632 22.24 30.87 8.71
CA LEU A 632 21.77 31.43 9.98
C LEU A 632 20.88 30.43 10.74
N ALA A 633 19.96 29.75 10.04
CA ALA A 633 19.15 28.67 10.59
C ALA A 633 20.04 27.53 11.10
N LEU A 634 21.06 27.13 10.32
CA LEU A 634 22.03 26.11 10.72
C LEU A 634 22.79 26.53 12.00
N SER A 635 23.23 27.78 12.10
CA SER A 635 23.89 28.32 13.30
C SER A 635 22.99 28.23 14.53
N ARG A 636 21.73 28.65 14.41
CA ARG A 636 20.75 28.65 15.50
C ARG A 636 20.37 27.25 15.95
N THR A 637 20.19 26.31 15.02
CA THR A 637 19.78 24.94 15.31
C THR A 637 20.95 24.10 15.82
N ARG A 638 22.15 24.27 15.26
CA ARG A 638 23.34 23.51 15.66
C ARG A 638 23.98 24.04 16.96
N TYR A 639 23.86 25.34 17.21
CA TYR A 639 24.41 26.02 18.39
C TYR A 639 23.36 26.89 19.10
N PRO A 640 22.28 26.28 19.64
CA PRO A 640 21.20 27.01 20.29
C PRO A 640 21.68 27.75 21.54
N LYS A 641 21.11 28.94 21.79
CA LYS A 641 21.35 29.71 23.03
C LYS A 641 20.82 28.97 24.27
N ASN A 642 19.67 28.30 24.12
CA ASN A 642 19.09 27.45 25.16
C ASN A 642 19.51 26.02 24.91
N ILE A 643 20.47 25.53 25.70
CA ILE A 643 21.08 24.21 25.47
C ILE A 643 20.15 23.12 26.02
N PRO A 644 19.76 22.14 25.19
CA PRO A 644 18.98 21.00 25.66
C PRO A 644 19.75 20.20 26.72
N LYS A 645 19.04 19.70 27.76
CA LYS A 645 19.63 18.91 28.85
C LYS A 645 20.40 17.66 28.39
N GLU A 646 20.08 17.17 27.20
CA GLU A 646 20.61 15.95 26.60
C GLU A 646 21.86 16.19 25.74
N SER A 647 22.27 17.45 25.52
CA SER A 647 23.46 17.76 24.72
C SER A 647 24.74 17.34 25.43
N ARG A 648 25.73 16.84 24.67
CA ARG A 648 27.03 16.41 25.21
C ARG A 648 27.99 17.58 25.42
N ARG A 649 27.64 18.77 24.94
CA ARG A 649 28.51 19.96 24.94
C ARG A 649 28.10 20.91 26.06
N ASP A 650 29.09 21.47 26.73
CA ASP A 650 28.86 22.54 27.70
C ASP A 650 28.56 23.89 27.01
N ALA A 651 28.10 24.86 27.81
CA ALA A 651 27.70 26.17 27.29
C ALA A 651 28.86 26.98 26.70
N ALA A 652 30.06 26.83 27.25
CA ALA A 652 31.23 27.57 26.80
C ALA A 652 31.71 27.04 25.43
N GLU A 653 31.74 25.72 25.25
CA GLU A 653 32.08 25.04 23.99
C GLU A 653 31.06 25.39 22.91
N MET A 654 29.75 25.35 23.20
CA MET A 654 28.70 25.72 22.26
C MET A 654 28.82 27.17 21.79
N GLU A 655 29.05 28.09 22.71
CA GLU A 655 29.21 29.50 22.38
C GLU A 655 30.49 29.77 21.57
N ARG A 656 31.59 29.06 21.88
CA ARG A 656 32.84 29.13 21.13
C ARG A 656 32.67 28.62 19.70
N GLN A 657 32.00 27.48 19.51
CA GLN A 657 31.74 26.93 18.18
C GLN A 657 30.77 27.81 17.38
N ARG A 658 29.72 28.37 18.01
CA ARG A 658 28.83 29.36 17.36
C ARG A 658 29.61 30.57 16.86
N THR A 659 30.49 31.11 17.71
CA THR A 659 31.32 32.27 17.36
C THR A 659 32.26 31.95 16.19
N LYS A 660 32.87 30.76 16.20
CA LYS A 660 33.76 30.30 15.11
C LYS A 660 33.00 30.13 13.79
N PHE A 661 31.79 29.59 13.84
CA PHE A 661 30.94 29.40 12.68
C PHE A 661 30.48 30.75 12.08
N LEU A 662 30.01 31.68 12.92
CA LEU A 662 29.62 33.03 12.47
C LEU A 662 30.81 33.85 11.94
N ASP A 663 31.99 33.72 12.57
CA ASP A 663 33.25 34.32 12.07
C ASP A 663 33.60 33.81 10.66
N MET A 664 33.43 32.52 10.42
CA MET A 664 33.64 31.93 9.09
C MET A 664 32.67 32.52 8.06
N ILE A 665 31.38 32.65 8.38
CA ILE A 665 30.38 33.20 7.45
C ILE A 665 30.67 34.67 7.15
N LEU A 666 31.02 35.48 8.17
CA LEU A 666 31.42 36.87 7.95
C LEU A 666 32.65 36.99 7.04
N ARG A 667 33.67 36.14 7.24
CA ARG A 667 34.89 36.19 6.44
C ARG A 667 34.68 35.70 5.00
N LYS A 668 34.09 34.51 4.84
CA LYS A 668 33.95 33.84 3.54
C LYS A 668 32.76 34.34 2.72
N GLY A 669 31.73 34.87 3.38
CA GLY A 669 30.56 35.45 2.72
C GLY A 669 30.68 36.97 2.62
N VAL A 670 30.62 37.65 3.77
CA VAL A 670 30.45 39.11 3.79
C VAL A 670 31.70 39.85 3.32
N PHE A 671 32.86 39.61 3.94
CA PHE A 671 34.09 40.33 3.59
C PHE A 671 34.61 39.95 2.21
N TYR A 672 34.69 38.65 1.93
CA TYR A 672 35.12 38.16 0.63
C TYR A 672 34.19 38.62 -0.51
N GLY A 673 32.88 38.55 -0.29
CA GLY A 673 31.88 39.04 -1.24
C GLY A 673 31.98 40.54 -1.48
N SER A 674 32.12 41.33 -0.40
CA SER A 674 32.28 42.78 -0.51
C SER A 674 33.56 43.19 -1.23
N GLU A 675 34.67 42.48 -1.01
CA GLU A 675 35.95 42.76 -1.66
C GLU A 675 35.91 42.42 -3.16
N HIS A 676 35.29 41.30 -3.54
CA HIS A 676 35.16 40.87 -4.93
C HIS A 676 34.18 41.71 -5.75
N CYS A 677 33.09 42.18 -5.12
CA CYS A 677 32.05 42.91 -5.83
C CYS A 677 32.34 44.41 -5.90
N GLY A 678 32.96 44.95 -4.84
CA GLY A 678 33.32 46.36 -4.72
C GLY A 678 32.18 47.30 -5.12
N LEU A 679 32.54 48.37 -5.83
CA LEU A 679 31.61 49.36 -6.40
C LEU A 679 30.99 48.92 -7.75
N GLN A 680 31.42 47.77 -8.30
CA GLN A 680 30.98 47.30 -9.63
C GLN A 680 29.60 46.64 -9.59
N TYR A 681 29.27 45.97 -8.49
CA TYR A 681 28.01 45.24 -8.32
C TYR A 681 27.25 45.74 -7.08
N PRO A 682 26.65 46.95 -7.15
CA PRO A 682 26.07 47.61 -5.99
C PRO A 682 24.84 46.87 -5.41
N ARG A 683 24.09 46.11 -6.22
CA ARG A 683 22.94 45.32 -5.72
C ARG A 683 23.40 44.16 -4.84
N LEU A 684 24.46 43.46 -5.25
CA LEU A 684 25.04 42.37 -4.46
C LEU A 684 25.67 42.85 -3.14
N GLN A 685 26.24 44.06 -3.12
CA GLN A 685 26.68 44.71 -1.88
C GLN A 685 25.50 44.92 -0.91
N GLY A 686 24.36 45.37 -1.45
CA GLY A 686 23.14 45.54 -0.68
C GLY A 686 22.72 44.25 0.02
N VAL A 687 22.71 43.13 -0.71
CA VAL A 687 22.42 41.79 -0.17
C VAL A 687 23.42 41.40 0.92
N THR A 688 24.71 41.61 0.66
CA THR A 688 25.80 41.27 1.59
C THR A 688 25.67 42.02 2.91
N PHE A 689 25.37 43.32 2.88
CA PHE A 689 25.18 44.11 4.10
C PHE A 689 23.85 43.80 4.80
N ARG A 690 22.79 43.51 4.05
CA ARG A 690 21.52 43.05 4.61
C ARG A 690 21.72 41.83 5.49
N TYR A 691 22.57 40.88 5.09
CA TYR A 691 22.89 39.70 5.89
C TYR A 691 24.04 39.88 6.88
N ALA A 692 24.89 40.91 6.71
CA ALA A 692 25.85 41.30 7.74
C ALA A 692 25.14 41.69 9.05
N VAL A 693 24.00 42.40 8.98
CA VAL A 693 23.21 42.82 10.15
C VAL A 693 22.85 41.65 11.08
N PRO A 694 22.10 40.61 10.65
CA PRO A 694 21.76 39.49 11.52
C PRO A 694 22.99 38.70 11.99
N LEU A 695 24.05 38.59 11.18
CA LEU A 695 25.30 37.92 11.59
C LEU A 695 26.00 38.66 12.73
N LEU A 696 26.12 39.99 12.62
CA LEU A 696 26.71 40.83 13.67
C LEU A 696 25.87 40.78 14.95
N ASN A 697 24.55 40.86 14.84
CA ASN A 697 23.64 40.76 15.98
C ASN A 697 23.70 39.38 16.66
N GLU A 698 23.85 38.29 15.90
CA GLU A 698 24.01 36.95 16.48
C GLU A 698 25.39 36.74 17.12
N MET A 699 26.42 37.46 16.66
CA MET A 699 27.73 37.46 17.32
C MET A 699 27.77 38.32 18.59
N GLY A 700 26.97 39.38 18.65
CA GLY A 700 26.98 40.33 19.76
C GLY A 700 28.34 41.01 19.91
N ILE A 701 28.78 41.20 21.17
CA ILE A 701 30.07 41.82 21.52
C ILE A 701 31.29 41.15 20.87
N LYS A 702 31.19 39.87 20.49
CA LYS A 702 32.27 39.15 19.82
C LYS A 702 32.52 39.62 18.39
N SER A 703 31.62 40.44 17.83
CA SER A 703 31.83 41.11 16.55
C SER A 703 32.89 42.22 16.61
N VAL A 704 33.23 42.75 17.80
CA VAL A 704 34.19 43.85 17.99
C VAL A 704 35.56 43.57 17.33
N LYS A 705 36.02 42.32 17.33
CA LYS A 705 37.27 41.92 16.67
C LYS A 705 37.31 42.18 15.15
N HIS A 706 36.15 42.40 14.55
CA HIS A 706 35.98 42.65 13.12
C HIS A 706 35.82 44.14 12.77
N LEU A 707 35.74 45.06 13.76
CA LEU A 707 35.52 46.49 13.52
C LEU A 707 36.46 47.08 12.45
N LYS A 708 37.74 46.73 12.56
CA LYS A 708 38.80 47.15 11.63
C LYS A 708 38.61 46.70 10.17
N TYR A 709 37.69 45.77 9.91
CA TYR A 709 37.32 45.31 8.58
C TYR A 709 35.91 45.79 8.19
N THR A 710 34.96 45.72 9.13
CA THR A 710 33.55 46.08 8.86
C THR A 710 33.37 47.57 8.57
N LEU A 711 34.02 48.45 9.35
CA LEU A 711 33.86 49.89 9.17
C LEU A 711 34.47 50.40 7.85
N PRO A 712 35.71 50.05 7.48
CA PRO A 712 36.25 50.43 6.16
C PRO A 712 35.41 49.91 5.00
N MET A 713 34.92 48.66 5.11
CA MET A 713 34.05 48.04 4.12
C MET A 713 32.76 48.86 3.93
N LEU A 714 32.04 49.18 5.01
CA LEU A 714 30.81 49.97 4.94
C LEU A 714 31.07 51.40 4.43
N ASN A 715 32.16 52.02 4.88
CA ASN A 715 32.54 53.36 4.45
C ASN A 715 32.89 53.46 2.96
N SER A 716 33.45 52.40 2.38
CA SER A 716 33.73 52.34 0.93
C SER A 716 32.47 52.48 0.07
N ILE A 717 31.31 52.13 0.63
CA ILE A 717 30.00 52.19 -0.02
C ILE A 717 29.20 53.43 0.38
N LEU A 718 29.31 53.90 1.62
CA LEU A 718 28.61 55.10 2.11
C LEU A 718 29.26 56.42 1.68
N SER A 719 30.58 56.43 1.44
CA SER A 719 31.34 57.66 1.12
C SER A 719 31.66 57.96 -0.37
N PRO A 720 31.28 57.17 -1.41
CA PRO A 720 31.76 57.43 -2.76
C PRO A 720 31.13 58.70 -3.34
N SER A 721 31.97 59.65 -3.77
CA SER A 721 31.52 60.96 -4.27
C SER A 721 31.08 60.97 -5.74
N PHE A 722 31.42 59.94 -6.53
CA PHE A 722 31.28 59.95 -8.00
C PHE A 722 30.45 58.81 -8.57
N ILE A 723 30.06 57.83 -7.74
CA ILE A 723 29.30 56.66 -8.17
C ILE A 723 27.92 56.74 -7.54
N ALA A 724 26.88 56.80 -8.39
CA ALA A 724 25.50 56.75 -7.93
C ALA A 724 25.18 55.35 -7.39
N MET A 725 25.09 55.23 -6.07
CA MET A 725 24.72 53.99 -5.39
C MET A 725 23.20 53.88 -5.27
N PRO A 726 22.60 52.69 -5.48
CA PRO A 726 21.18 52.47 -5.23
C PRO A 726 20.83 52.81 -3.76
N PRO A 727 19.75 53.58 -3.50
CA PRO A 727 19.33 53.93 -2.15
C PRO A 727 19.10 52.71 -1.24
N GLU A 728 18.65 51.58 -1.80
CA GLU A 728 18.44 50.32 -1.06
C GLU A 728 19.75 49.71 -0.54
N THR A 729 20.82 49.79 -1.35
CA THR A 729 22.17 49.35 -0.96
C THR A 729 22.74 50.24 0.15
N LEU A 730 22.60 51.56 -0.01
CA LEU A 730 23.01 52.53 1.02
C LEU A 730 22.24 52.28 2.33
N CYS A 731 20.93 52.04 2.25
CA CYS A 731 20.09 51.74 3.41
C CYS A 731 20.55 50.45 4.12
N SER A 732 20.87 49.40 3.35
CA SER A 732 21.40 48.15 3.91
C SER A 732 22.77 48.35 4.57
N ALA A 733 23.65 49.16 3.97
CA ALA A 733 24.92 49.54 4.57
C ALA A 733 24.75 50.36 5.86
N THR A 734 23.82 51.33 5.88
CA THR A 734 23.49 52.12 7.07
C THR A 734 22.96 51.25 8.20
N LYS A 735 22.08 50.29 7.92
CA LYS A 735 21.61 49.31 8.92
C LYS A 735 22.73 48.42 9.44
N ALA A 736 23.69 48.04 8.58
CA ALA A 736 24.89 47.34 9.02
C ALA A 736 25.77 48.23 9.92
N VAL A 737 25.90 49.53 9.64
CA VAL A 737 26.57 50.49 10.55
C VAL A 737 25.85 50.55 11.90
N GLN A 738 24.52 50.66 11.92
CA GLN A 738 23.75 50.62 13.16
C GLN A 738 24.04 49.34 13.97
N ALA A 739 24.04 48.17 13.32
CA ALA A 739 24.38 46.91 13.96
C ALA A 739 25.83 46.89 14.49
N VAL A 740 26.78 47.47 13.75
CA VAL A 740 28.17 47.63 14.21
C VAL A 740 28.23 48.48 15.48
N ILE A 741 27.51 49.61 15.53
CA ILE A 741 27.48 50.49 16.70
C ILE A 741 26.88 49.76 17.91
N VAL A 742 25.71 49.15 17.74
CA VAL A 742 24.99 48.45 18.83
C VAL A 742 25.84 47.33 19.43
N ASN A 743 26.47 46.50 18.58
CA ASN A 743 27.23 45.36 19.06
C ASN A 743 28.68 45.72 19.46
N GLY A 744 29.19 46.85 18.98
CA GLY A 744 30.54 47.34 19.22
C GLY A 744 30.64 48.52 20.17
N TRP A 745 29.56 48.88 20.87
CA TRP A 745 29.45 50.07 21.73
C TRP A 745 30.67 50.32 22.64
N PRO A 746 31.35 49.33 23.26
CA PRO A 746 32.48 49.60 24.17
C PRO A 746 33.70 50.21 23.47
N ARG A 747 33.76 50.18 22.13
CA ARG A 747 34.86 50.74 21.34
C ARG A 747 34.42 51.86 20.40
N MET A 748 33.18 52.33 20.51
CA MET A 748 32.68 53.36 19.61
C MET A 748 33.36 54.71 19.81
N SER A 749 33.89 55.01 21.00
CA SER A 749 34.69 56.23 21.23
C SER A 749 35.94 56.29 20.33
N GLU A 750 36.64 55.17 20.12
CA GLU A 750 37.83 55.07 19.26
C GLU A 750 37.49 55.17 17.76
N HIS A 751 36.28 54.77 17.38
CA HIS A 751 35.86 54.63 15.98
C HIS A 751 34.77 55.64 15.54
N ARG A 752 34.33 56.55 16.44
CA ARG A 752 33.22 57.50 16.17
C ARG A 752 33.46 58.36 14.93
N GLY A 753 34.70 58.80 14.71
CA GLY A 753 35.08 59.57 13.53
C GLY A 753 34.92 58.79 12.22
N GLU A 754 35.26 57.49 12.20
CA GLU A 754 35.06 56.65 11.01
C GLU A 754 33.57 56.44 10.72
N VAL A 755 32.75 56.25 11.76
CA VAL A 755 31.29 56.10 11.62
C VAL A 755 30.67 57.39 11.10
N LEU A 756 31.00 58.53 11.71
CA LEU A 756 30.50 59.85 11.31
C LEU A 756 30.91 60.19 9.87
N LYS A 757 32.14 59.85 9.45
CA LYS A 757 32.59 60.05 8.07
C LYS A 757 31.66 59.38 7.06
N GLY A 758 31.31 58.11 7.27
CA GLY A 758 30.42 57.38 6.37
C GLY A 758 29.01 57.95 6.34
N ILE A 759 28.44 58.22 7.52
CA ILE A 759 27.06 58.72 7.65
C ILE A 759 26.91 60.13 7.05
N THR A 760 27.82 61.04 7.40
CA THR A 760 27.76 62.43 6.93
C THR A 760 27.97 62.53 5.42
N MET A 761 28.94 61.78 4.88
CA MET A 761 29.18 61.76 3.44
C MET A 761 28.00 61.15 2.67
N CYS A 762 27.40 60.08 3.19
CA CYS A 762 26.20 59.49 2.61
C CYS A 762 25.03 60.49 2.60
N TRP A 763 24.80 61.18 3.71
CA TRP A 763 23.77 62.23 3.82
C TRP A 763 23.98 63.33 2.78
N ILE A 764 25.20 63.86 2.69
CA ILE A 764 25.59 64.89 1.73
C ILE A 764 25.31 64.44 0.29
N ASN A 765 25.64 63.20 -0.04
CA ASN A 765 25.48 62.65 -1.39
C ASN A 765 24.02 62.46 -1.80
N VAL A 766 23.10 62.30 -0.85
CA VAL A 766 21.65 62.13 -1.10
C VAL A 766 20.83 63.38 -0.80
N GLU A 767 21.48 64.48 -0.41
CA GLU A 767 20.80 65.73 -0.11
C GLU A 767 20.18 66.34 -1.38
N GLY A 768 18.92 66.77 -1.31
CA GLY A 768 18.14 67.20 -2.48
C GLY A 768 17.39 66.10 -3.26
N MET A 769 17.64 64.81 -2.97
CA MET A 769 16.83 63.70 -3.51
C MET A 769 15.55 63.50 -2.67
N SER A 770 14.41 63.23 -3.31
CA SER A 770 13.09 63.25 -2.66
C SER A 770 12.22 61.99 -2.90
N ASP A 771 12.78 60.96 -3.51
CA ASP A 771 12.13 59.66 -3.69
C ASP A 771 11.94 58.94 -2.33
N GLU A 772 11.00 58.00 -2.29
CA GLU A 772 10.61 57.30 -1.06
C GLU A 772 11.77 56.50 -0.46
N ALA A 773 12.59 55.85 -1.29
CA ALA A 773 13.74 55.07 -0.82
C ALA A 773 14.79 55.97 -0.15
N THR A 774 15.03 57.16 -0.70
CA THR A 774 15.90 58.16 -0.07
C THR A 774 15.34 58.68 1.26
N ARG A 775 14.02 58.87 1.40
CA ARG A 775 13.42 59.26 2.70
C ARG A 775 13.65 58.21 3.78
N VAL A 776 13.50 56.93 3.42
CA VAL A 776 13.80 55.82 4.33
C VAL A 776 15.28 55.84 4.70
N LEU A 777 16.18 56.00 3.73
CA LEU A 777 17.63 56.11 3.99
C LEU A 777 17.96 57.27 4.94
N LYS A 778 17.42 58.47 4.71
CA LYS A 778 17.62 59.63 5.59
C LYS A 778 17.17 59.35 7.03
N ARG A 779 16.04 58.65 7.21
CA ARG A 779 15.57 58.22 8.53
C ARG A 779 16.58 57.26 9.18
N GLU A 780 17.05 56.25 8.45
CA GLU A 780 18.02 55.28 8.98
C GLU A 780 19.38 55.92 9.30
N LEU A 781 19.81 56.94 8.55
CA LEU A 781 21.02 57.72 8.84
C LEU A 781 20.87 58.51 10.15
N LYS A 782 19.71 59.16 10.38
CA LYS A 782 19.40 59.80 11.67
C LYS A 782 19.45 58.80 12.82
N THR A 783 18.77 57.67 12.67
CA THR A 783 18.79 56.58 13.66
C THR A 783 20.22 56.13 13.98
N ALA A 784 21.10 56.03 12.97
CA ALA A 784 22.50 55.66 13.18
C ALA A 784 23.26 56.69 14.03
N VAL A 785 23.02 57.99 13.84
CA VAL A 785 23.60 59.06 14.67
C VAL A 785 23.06 59.00 16.10
N GLU A 786 21.77 58.77 16.29
CA GLU A 786 21.15 58.64 17.60
C GLU A 786 21.71 57.44 18.38
N ILE A 787 21.84 56.28 17.72
CA ILE A 787 22.45 55.08 18.30
C ILE A 787 23.92 55.35 18.64
N LEU A 788 24.67 56.05 17.78
CA LEU A 788 26.06 56.42 18.06
C LEU A 788 26.16 57.32 19.29
N ARG A 789 25.33 58.37 19.38
CA ARG A 789 25.29 59.27 20.53
C ARG A 789 24.97 58.52 21.83
N ALA A 790 24.04 57.57 21.77
CA ALA A 790 23.68 56.73 22.92
C ALA A 790 24.79 55.73 23.32
N ALA A 791 25.64 55.32 22.38
CA ALA A 791 26.75 54.39 22.63
C ALA A 791 28.00 55.07 23.21
N LEU A 792 28.07 56.40 23.22
CA LEU A 792 29.20 57.17 23.74
C LEU A 792 28.97 57.59 25.20
N GLU A 793 30.02 57.47 26.03
CA GLU A 793 29.96 57.84 27.46
C GLU A 793 29.98 59.37 27.68
N ASP A 794 30.66 60.13 26.82
CA ASP A 794 30.75 61.59 26.86
C ASP A 794 29.94 62.22 25.70
N GLN A 795 28.71 62.63 26.02
CA GLN A 795 27.80 63.23 25.04
C GLN A 795 28.13 64.70 24.75
N ALA A 796 28.85 65.39 25.63
CA ALA A 796 29.15 66.82 25.46
C ALA A 796 30.20 67.03 24.34
N ASP A 797 31.23 66.19 24.31
CA ASP A 797 32.25 66.17 23.26
C ASP A 797 31.66 65.82 21.89
N PHE A 798 30.71 64.87 21.85
CA PHE A 798 29.99 64.51 20.62
C PHE A 798 29.12 65.66 20.08
N ASP A 799 28.43 66.39 20.96
CA ASP A 799 27.60 67.53 20.57
C ASP A 799 28.46 68.70 20.02
N GLU A 800 29.69 68.88 20.53
CA GLU A 800 30.66 69.84 19.99
C GLU A 800 31.20 69.41 18.62
N GLU A 801 31.58 68.14 18.45
CA GLU A 801 32.05 67.58 17.17
C GLU A 801 30.98 67.71 16.06
N THR A 802 29.72 67.37 16.37
CA THR A 802 28.62 67.47 15.40
C THR A 802 28.33 68.92 15.01
N LYS A 803 28.49 69.88 15.93
CA LYS A 803 28.40 71.32 15.63
C LYS A 803 29.48 71.78 14.66
N VAL A 804 30.74 71.36 14.86
CA VAL A 804 31.85 71.66 13.93
C VAL A 804 31.55 71.13 12.52
N LEU A 805 30.96 69.93 12.41
CA LEU A 805 30.57 69.37 11.11
C LEU A 805 29.45 70.15 10.44
N MET A 806 28.44 70.61 11.20
CA MET A 806 27.36 71.45 10.67
C MET A 806 27.86 72.83 10.22
N ASP A 807 28.79 73.43 10.96
CA ASP A 807 29.42 74.70 10.58
C ASP A 807 30.26 74.56 9.30
N ALA A 808 30.83 73.37 9.05
CA ALA A 808 31.59 73.07 7.84
C ALA A 808 30.71 72.81 6.60
N ASP A 809 29.51 72.22 6.77
CA ASP A 809 28.56 72.00 5.68
C ASP A 809 27.09 72.07 6.15
N THR A 810 26.41 73.16 5.76
CA THR A 810 25.00 73.43 6.12
C THR A 810 24.01 72.35 5.70
N ARG A 811 24.35 71.48 4.73
CA ARG A 811 23.51 70.35 4.32
C ARG A 811 23.31 69.32 5.44
N LEU A 812 24.23 69.27 6.41
CA LEU A 812 24.18 68.33 7.53
C LEU A 812 23.21 68.77 8.64
N GLU A 813 22.65 69.98 8.58
CA GLU A 813 21.70 70.44 9.61
C GLU A 813 20.52 69.48 9.79
N GLY A 814 20.00 68.96 8.68
CA GLY A 814 18.88 68.02 8.69
C GLY A 814 19.23 66.65 9.29
N LEU A 815 20.51 66.27 9.36
CA LEU A 815 20.97 64.99 9.93
C LEU A 815 21.07 65.06 11.45
N PHE A 816 21.60 66.17 11.99
CA PHE A 816 21.90 66.31 13.42
C PHE A 816 20.82 67.03 14.24
N LYS A 817 19.97 67.86 13.61
CA LYS A 817 18.81 68.47 14.30
C LYS A 817 17.61 67.50 14.27
N ALA A 818 16.97 67.35 15.43
CA ALA A 818 15.77 66.53 15.63
C ALA A 818 14.62 66.96 14.72
#